data_AF-A0A665WUD6-F1
#
_entry.id   AF-A0A665WUD6-F1
#
_cell.length_a   1.000
_cell.length_b   1.000
_cell.length_c   1.000
_cell.angle_alpha   90.00
_cell.angle_beta   90.00
_cell.angle_gamma   90.00
#
_symmetry.space_group_name_H-M   'P 1'
#
loop_
_entity.id
_entity.type
_entity.pdbx_description
1 polymer ?
#
loop_
_entity_poly.entity_id
_entity_poly.type
_entity_poly.pdbx_seq_one_letter_code
_entity_poly.pdbx_strand_id
1 'polypeptide(L)'
;MEETGLHPSDDTITGMLDTESPAMESNGDAFLPDLPVLGQAAEWPLDQVASEPLTNILPEDSDVSQDAAGQQQPPNQPMNSTELGSVQKAVEQFQLASAQLYQEQQPPQPAEEAEQPFEHKTESTDSQQQSEDMNLDTEATVQDSIQDGTEAPQEDGMELEEPSKETTEDLIVPTEPELPSEFDKLFKGCEDNPEDFNGWVYLLQYVEQENVLTAVRKAFDVFLLRYPNCYGYWKKYADIEKKHDNIQVADEVYRRGLQAIPLSVDLWLHYLTYIKENSDLSDPETEGRIRAAYEHSVVAAGTDFRSDRLWESYINWETEQQKLANVTAIYDRILGIPTQLYSQHFQRFKDHVQSNNPKHFLSEQEFVQLRVELSKASLAMVSNDGDTPAVEEELPPGTEDLADPAKRVTEIENMRHKVIEVRQEVFNHNEHEVSKRWAFEEAIKRPYFHVKALEKTQLNNWKEYLDFEIENGTPERVVVLFERCLIACALYEEFWTKYAKYLESYSTDGVRHVYKKACTIHLPKKPTIHLLWAAFEEQQGNVEEARSILKSLEVVVPGLAMVRLRRVSLERRHGNLEEAEALLREAMESASTATETSFYAVKLARQLMKVQKSLNKARKVLLDAIEKDQTSPKLYLNLLELEYSGDVTQNEAEILACFDRALNSPMPLESRLLFSQRKVEFLEDFGTDINMLVAAYEEQQKLQKENESTKRKAENGYDSSQEPDAKRQRVDDGTTAAANAMTDMQANNSAYNYNWYQQQYGGWGQNSWGQYNQYAQYNQYYPPPPT
;
A
#
# COMPACT_ATOMS: atom_id res chain seq x y z
N MET A 1 -45.49 -3.73 54.40
CA MET A 1 -44.74 -4.93 54.81
C MET A 1 -43.28 -4.57 54.60
N GLU A 2 -42.80 -3.70 55.49
CA GLU A 2 -42.07 -4.06 56.72
C GLU A 2 -40.61 -4.27 56.35
N GLU A 3 -39.78 -3.22 56.47
CA GLU A 3 -39.00 -2.84 57.67
C GLU A 3 -37.60 -3.50 57.56
N THR A 4 -36.45 -2.92 57.89
CA THR A 4 -36.00 -1.67 58.53
C THR A 4 -34.46 -1.63 58.37
N GLY A 5 -33.82 -0.50 58.05
CA GLY A 5 -33.06 0.33 59.00
C GLY A 5 -31.54 0.10 58.86
N LEU A 6 -30.59 1.03 59.02
CA LEU A 6 -30.52 2.41 59.49
C LEU A 6 -29.14 3.00 59.10
N HIS A 7 -29.12 4.31 58.82
CA HIS A 7 -27.99 5.28 58.72
C HIS A 7 -27.19 5.45 60.05
N PRO A 8 -26.20 6.38 60.27
CA PRO A 8 -25.66 7.53 59.49
C PRO A 8 -24.11 7.80 59.56
N SER A 9 -23.73 8.91 58.89
CA SER A 9 -22.53 9.82 58.86
C SER A 9 -21.64 10.03 60.11
N ASP A 10 -20.34 10.39 59.97
CA ASP A 10 -19.76 11.74 59.71
C ASP A 10 -18.24 11.84 60.09
N ASP A 11 -17.46 12.60 59.28
CA ASP A 11 -16.29 13.49 59.58
C ASP A 11 -15.04 12.99 60.39
N THR A 12 -13.76 13.38 60.18
CA THR A 12 -13.11 14.60 59.60
C THR A 12 -11.57 14.38 59.39
N ILE A 13 -11.03 14.86 58.25
CA ILE A 13 -9.92 15.84 58.04
C ILE A 13 -8.43 15.64 58.51
N THR A 14 -7.52 16.09 57.61
CA THR A 14 -6.07 16.51 57.65
C THR A 14 -4.99 15.50 57.21
N GLY A 15 -4.07 15.82 56.29
CA GLY A 15 -3.67 17.12 55.72
C GLY A 15 -2.85 17.07 54.42
N MET A 16 -2.82 18.23 53.76
CA MET A 16 -2.05 18.60 52.56
C MET A 16 -0.57 18.86 52.88
N LEU A 17 0.31 18.80 51.87
CA LEU A 17 1.17 19.93 51.48
C LEU A 17 1.88 19.69 50.14
N ASP A 18 1.74 20.69 49.26
CA ASP A 18 2.39 20.90 47.96
C ASP A 18 3.90 21.20 48.06
N THR A 19 4.61 21.04 46.93
CA THR A 19 5.64 21.97 46.37
C THR A 19 6.22 21.34 45.08
N GLU A 20 5.87 21.87 43.90
CA GLU A 20 6.61 22.82 43.05
C GLU A 20 7.58 22.17 42.02
N SER A 21 7.33 22.48 40.73
CA SER A 21 8.09 22.17 39.50
C SER A 21 9.44 22.92 39.41
N PRO A 22 10.35 22.73 38.39
CA PRO A 22 10.08 23.11 36.99
C PRO A 22 10.81 22.32 35.86
N ALA A 23 10.30 22.59 34.65
CA ALA A 23 10.78 22.41 33.27
C ALA A 23 12.26 22.10 32.95
N MET A 24 12.47 21.30 31.88
CA MET A 24 13.45 21.62 30.83
C MET A 24 13.06 21.02 29.47
N GLU A 25 13.23 21.84 28.43
CA GLU A 25 12.96 21.63 27.01
C GLU A 25 14.04 20.80 26.28
N SER A 26 13.75 20.46 25.02
CA SER A 26 14.66 20.04 23.93
C SER A 26 15.00 18.54 23.91
N ASN A 27 15.00 17.81 22.79
CA ASN A 27 14.98 18.14 21.37
C ASN A 27 14.21 17.06 20.60
N GLY A 28 13.62 17.45 19.47
CA GLY A 28 13.06 16.50 18.52
C GLY A 28 14.16 15.75 17.79
N ASP A 29 13.98 14.44 17.67
CA ASP A 29 14.60 13.64 16.62
C ASP A 29 13.49 12.98 15.81
N ALA A 30 13.60 13.16 14.50
CA ALA A 30 12.75 12.56 13.50
C ALA A 30 12.87 11.03 13.60
N PHE A 31 11.73 10.36 13.64
CA PHE A 31 11.63 8.91 13.52
C PHE A 31 12.18 8.46 12.16
N LEU A 32 13.47 8.11 12.13
CA LEU A 32 14.02 7.11 11.22
C LEU A 32 13.84 5.75 11.92
N PRO A 33 13.27 4.72 11.27
CA PRO A 33 13.31 3.39 11.84
C PRO A 33 14.76 2.89 11.84
N ASP A 34 15.26 2.52 13.02
CA ASP A 34 16.58 1.94 13.23
C ASP A 34 16.83 0.75 12.28
N LEU A 35 17.97 0.78 11.58
CA LEU A 35 18.49 -0.35 10.82
C LEU A 35 19.10 -1.37 11.79
N PRO A 36 18.67 -2.64 11.82
CA PRO A 36 19.37 -3.66 12.58
C PRO A 36 20.64 -4.11 11.86
N VAL A 37 21.77 -4.09 12.59
CA VAL A 37 23.08 -4.61 12.15
C VAL A 37 23.25 -6.08 12.58
N LEU A 38 23.43 -6.94 11.56
CA LEU A 38 24.17 -8.21 11.47
C LEU A 38 24.28 -9.17 12.67
N GLY A 39 23.76 -10.39 12.46
CA GLY A 39 24.18 -11.60 13.16
C GLY A 39 23.60 -12.90 12.57
N GLN A 40 24.44 -13.62 11.79
CA GLN A 40 24.31 -15.02 11.33
C GLN A 40 23.28 -15.39 10.24
N ALA A 41 23.69 -16.35 9.41
CA ALA A 41 23.00 -16.87 8.25
C ALA A 41 21.70 -17.58 8.63
N ALA A 42 20.57 -17.05 8.17
CA ALA A 42 19.30 -17.75 8.19
C ALA A 42 19.27 -18.72 7.00
N GLU A 43 19.36 -20.02 7.29
CA GLU A 43 19.20 -21.10 6.32
C GLU A 43 17.76 -21.17 5.81
N TRP A 44 17.58 -21.65 4.58
CA TRP A 44 16.27 -21.99 4.02
C TRP A 44 15.87 -23.38 4.53
N PRO A 45 14.97 -23.51 5.52
CA PRO A 45 14.63 -24.82 6.05
C PRO A 45 13.83 -25.60 5.01
N LEU A 46 14.22 -26.86 4.81
CA LEU A 46 13.57 -27.78 3.87
C LEU A 46 12.17 -28.22 4.35
N ASP A 47 11.87 -28.08 5.64
CA ASP A 47 10.66 -28.56 6.29
C ASP A 47 9.66 -27.44 6.55
N GLN A 48 8.94 -26.99 5.50
CA GLN A 48 7.60 -26.39 5.66
C GLN A 48 6.79 -26.15 4.39
N VAL A 49 7.13 -26.79 3.26
CA VAL A 49 6.22 -26.84 2.10
C VAL A 49 5.93 -28.30 1.82
N ALA A 50 4.87 -28.81 2.43
CA ALA A 50 4.28 -30.07 2.00
C ALA A 50 3.93 -29.92 0.52
N SER A 51 4.48 -30.80 -0.32
CA SER A 51 4.03 -31.00 -1.69
C SER A 51 2.65 -31.66 -1.64
N GLU A 52 1.61 -30.90 -1.30
CA GLU A 52 0.25 -31.34 -1.62
C GLU A 52 0.07 -31.15 -3.14
N PRO A 53 -0.19 -32.23 -3.90
CA PRO A 53 -0.47 -32.10 -5.30
C PRO A 53 -1.80 -31.34 -5.47
N LEU A 54 -1.80 -30.32 -6.34
CA LEU A 54 -2.99 -29.64 -6.86
C LEU A 54 -3.81 -30.59 -7.78
N THR A 55 -4.10 -31.82 -7.34
CA THR A 55 -4.76 -32.86 -8.17
C THR A 55 -6.26 -32.98 -7.96
N ASN A 56 -6.92 -32.10 -7.21
CA ASN A 56 -8.39 -32.11 -7.10
C ASN A 56 -9.02 -30.85 -7.67
N ILE A 57 -8.96 -30.69 -9.00
CA ILE A 57 -9.91 -29.88 -9.76
C ILE A 57 -10.36 -30.69 -10.98
N LEU A 58 -11.26 -31.63 -10.73
CA LEU A 58 -12.25 -32.08 -11.70
C LEU A 58 -13.60 -32.03 -10.98
N PRO A 59 -14.58 -31.22 -11.42
CA PRO A 59 -15.95 -31.41 -11.00
C PRO A 59 -16.48 -32.70 -11.64
N GLU A 60 -16.94 -33.64 -10.82
CA GLU A 60 -17.86 -34.68 -11.30
C GLU A 60 -19.20 -34.01 -11.63
N ASP A 61 -19.43 -33.67 -12.90
CA ASP A 61 -20.78 -33.44 -13.40
C ASP A 61 -21.08 -34.44 -14.52
N SER A 62 -21.84 -35.45 -14.13
CA SER A 62 -22.50 -36.39 -15.03
C SER A 62 -23.63 -35.70 -15.81
N ASP A 63 -23.48 -35.66 -17.12
CA ASP A 63 -24.49 -35.93 -18.15
C ASP A 63 -25.97 -35.66 -17.79
N VAL A 64 -26.48 -34.47 -18.12
CA VAL A 64 -27.90 -34.28 -18.47
C VAL A 64 -28.04 -33.31 -19.65
N SER A 65 -28.62 -33.82 -20.72
CA SER A 65 -28.96 -33.15 -21.97
C SER A 65 -30.01 -32.02 -21.86
N GLN A 66 -29.74 -30.94 -22.61
CA GLN A 66 -30.65 -30.05 -23.38
C GLN A 66 -31.82 -29.28 -22.72
N ASP A 67 -31.87 -28.00 -23.14
CA ASP A 67 -32.99 -27.05 -23.19
C ASP A 67 -33.52 -26.39 -21.91
N ALA A 68 -33.16 -25.11 -21.68
CA ALA A 68 -34.12 -24.04 -21.33
C ALA A 68 -33.49 -22.64 -21.34
N ALA A 69 -34.27 -21.67 -21.80
CA ALA A 69 -33.96 -20.26 -21.96
C ALA A 69 -33.66 -19.51 -20.65
N GLY A 70 -32.96 -18.38 -20.79
CA GLY A 70 -32.36 -17.61 -19.69
C GLY A 70 -33.30 -17.11 -18.59
N GLN A 71 -32.75 -17.06 -17.38
CA GLN A 71 -33.19 -16.23 -16.29
C GLN A 71 -31.98 -15.65 -15.55
N GLN A 72 -31.97 -14.33 -15.39
CA GLN A 72 -31.00 -13.57 -14.60
C GLN A 72 -31.14 -13.93 -13.11
N GLN A 73 -30.04 -14.24 -12.43
CA GLN A 73 -30.00 -14.36 -10.97
C GLN A 73 -29.86 -12.97 -10.30
N PRO A 74 -30.54 -12.72 -9.17
CA PRO A 74 -30.49 -11.43 -8.46
C PRO A 74 -29.25 -11.30 -7.54
N PRO A 75 -28.78 -10.07 -7.25
CA PRO A 75 -27.57 -9.84 -6.46
C PRO A 75 -27.90 -9.87 -4.96
N ASN A 76 -27.57 -10.97 -4.29
CA ASN A 76 -27.23 -11.11 -2.86
C ASN A 76 -27.45 -12.57 -2.43
N GLN A 77 -26.41 -13.39 -2.54
CA GLN A 77 -26.28 -14.61 -1.74
C GLN A 77 -25.03 -14.48 -0.87
N PRO A 78 -25.04 -14.98 0.38
CA PRO A 78 -23.85 -15.01 1.22
C PRO A 78 -22.81 -15.96 0.60
N MET A 79 -21.56 -15.50 0.50
CA MET A 79 -20.45 -16.24 -0.12
C MET A 79 -20.14 -17.55 0.61
N ASN A 80 -19.66 -18.54 -0.14
CA ASN A 80 -19.44 -19.88 0.35
C ASN A 80 -18.19 -19.93 1.24
N SER A 81 -18.21 -20.70 2.33
CA SER A 81 -17.10 -20.76 3.31
C SER A 81 -15.75 -21.19 2.69
N THR A 82 -15.80 -21.95 1.60
CA THR A 82 -14.62 -22.41 0.84
C THR A 82 -13.94 -21.27 0.09
N GLU A 83 -14.71 -20.31 -0.46
CA GLU A 83 -14.19 -19.15 -1.19
C GLU A 83 -13.51 -18.16 -0.24
N LEU A 84 -14.08 -17.95 0.95
CA LEU A 84 -13.47 -17.16 2.01
C LEU A 84 -12.09 -17.71 2.43
N GLY A 85 -12.00 -19.02 2.63
CA GLY A 85 -10.75 -19.68 2.99
C GLY A 85 -9.68 -19.64 1.88
N SER A 86 -10.09 -19.60 0.62
CA SER A 86 -9.16 -19.62 -0.52
C SER A 86 -8.56 -18.23 -0.79
N VAL A 87 -9.34 -17.15 -0.63
CA VAL A 87 -8.84 -15.76 -0.70
C VAL A 87 -7.92 -15.46 0.46
N GLN A 88 -8.31 -15.87 1.67
CA GLN A 88 -7.48 -15.69 2.85
C GLN A 88 -6.15 -16.40 2.67
N LYS A 89 -6.15 -17.63 2.12
CA LYS A 89 -4.92 -18.34 1.75
C LYS A 89 -4.12 -17.64 0.66
N ALA A 90 -4.72 -17.03 -0.35
CA ALA A 90 -3.96 -16.26 -1.35
C ALA A 90 -3.34 -14.99 -0.75
N VAL A 91 -4.10 -14.24 0.03
CA VAL A 91 -3.60 -13.04 0.72
C VAL A 91 -2.51 -13.42 1.71
N GLU A 92 -2.72 -14.47 2.50
CA GLU A 92 -1.72 -15.05 3.40
C GLU A 92 -0.54 -15.59 2.60
N GLN A 93 -0.71 -16.23 1.45
CA GLN A 93 0.39 -16.72 0.60
C GLN A 93 1.22 -15.56 0.04
N PHE A 94 0.61 -14.42 -0.30
CA PHE A 94 1.37 -13.22 -0.68
C PHE A 94 2.05 -12.56 0.52
N GLN A 95 1.40 -12.52 1.68
CA GLN A 95 1.96 -12.02 2.93
C GLN A 95 3.07 -12.94 3.48
N LEU A 96 2.94 -14.26 3.29
CA LEU A 96 3.89 -15.30 3.66
C LEU A 96 5.02 -15.36 2.64
N ALA A 97 4.77 -15.26 1.33
CA ALA A 97 5.85 -15.14 0.34
C ALA A 97 6.70 -13.87 0.57
N SER A 98 6.13 -12.83 1.17
CA SER A 98 6.87 -11.63 1.61
C SER A 98 7.45 -11.76 3.03
N ALA A 99 6.84 -12.52 3.95
CA ALA A 99 7.32 -12.70 5.33
C ALA A 99 8.31 -13.87 5.52
N GLN A 100 8.12 -15.01 4.84
CA GLN A 100 8.97 -16.21 4.87
C GLN A 100 10.38 -15.98 4.30
N LEU A 101 10.64 -14.81 3.70
CA LEU A 101 11.98 -14.38 3.29
C LEU A 101 12.87 -14.01 4.50
N TYR A 102 12.28 -13.91 5.70
CA TYR A 102 12.97 -13.81 6.99
C TYR A 102 12.26 -14.69 8.04
N GLN A 103 12.84 -15.83 8.41
CA GLN A 103 12.55 -16.39 9.73
C GLN A 103 13.31 -15.56 10.78
N GLU A 104 12.61 -14.67 11.49
CA GLU A 104 13.00 -14.36 12.87
C GLU A 104 12.69 -15.60 13.71
N GLN A 105 13.71 -16.41 14.03
CA GLN A 105 13.55 -17.42 15.08
C GLN A 105 13.41 -16.69 16.41
N GLN A 106 12.21 -16.68 16.99
CA GLN A 106 12.05 -16.44 18.43
C GLN A 106 12.93 -17.44 19.19
N PRO A 107 13.71 -17.00 20.20
CA PRO A 107 14.47 -17.93 21.02
C PRO A 107 13.50 -18.90 21.73
N PRO A 108 13.86 -20.19 21.87
CA PRO A 108 12.96 -21.17 22.44
C PRO A 108 12.60 -20.78 23.89
N GLN A 109 11.30 -20.71 24.18
CA GLN A 109 10.82 -20.64 25.55
C GLN A 109 11.26 -21.90 26.31
N PRO A 110 11.65 -21.80 27.59
CA PRO A 110 12.00 -22.98 28.39
C PRO A 110 10.80 -23.90 28.49
N ALA A 111 11.03 -25.20 28.25
CA ALA A 111 10.00 -26.23 28.31
C ALA A 111 9.28 -26.23 29.67
N GLU A 112 7.97 -25.98 29.67
CA GLU A 112 7.09 -26.39 30.76
C GLU A 112 6.92 -27.91 30.67
N GLU A 113 7.52 -28.62 31.62
CA GLU A 113 7.40 -30.06 31.78
C GLU A 113 5.94 -30.44 32.08
N ALA A 114 5.38 -31.30 31.23
CA ALA A 114 4.07 -31.89 31.41
C ALA A 114 4.06 -32.86 32.60
N GLU A 115 3.19 -32.59 33.57
CA GLU A 115 2.80 -33.51 34.64
C GLU A 115 2.14 -34.78 34.08
N GLN A 116 2.65 -35.97 34.41
CA GLN A 116 1.91 -37.24 34.56
C GLN A 116 2.65 -38.17 35.57
N PRO A 117 2.03 -39.22 36.16
CA PRO A 117 1.42 -39.17 37.48
C PRO A 117 2.14 -40.07 38.52
N PHE A 118 1.80 -39.84 39.79
CA PHE A 118 2.20 -40.58 41.00
C PHE A 118 2.27 -42.11 40.87
N GLU A 119 3.40 -42.69 41.29
CA GLU A 119 3.46 -44.00 41.95
C GLU A 119 4.31 -43.96 43.24
N HIS A 120 3.72 -44.48 44.32
CA HIS A 120 4.27 -44.60 45.66
C HIS A 120 5.19 -45.83 45.75
N LYS A 121 6.39 -45.72 46.37
CA LYS A 121 6.88 -46.66 47.41
C LYS A 121 8.27 -46.32 48.02
N THR A 122 8.22 -46.10 49.35
CA THR A 122 9.07 -46.62 50.45
C THR A 122 10.59 -46.38 50.53
N GLU A 123 10.93 -45.68 51.64
CA GLU A 123 12.00 -45.91 52.64
C GLU A 123 13.48 -46.01 52.20
N SER A 124 14.32 -45.10 52.74
CA SER A 124 15.33 -45.37 53.78
C SER A 124 16.41 -44.26 53.87
N THR A 125 16.55 -43.69 55.09
CA THR A 125 17.80 -43.36 55.85
C THR A 125 19.13 -43.34 55.08
N ASP A 126 20.04 -42.37 55.21
CA ASP A 126 20.65 -41.90 56.46
C ASP A 126 21.68 -40.75 56.22
N SER A 127 21.86 -39.91 57.25
CA SER A 127 23.11 -39.24 57.70
C SER A 127 23.91 -38.24 56.82
N GLN A 128 23.99 -36.98 57.28
CA GLN A 128 25.19 -36.27 57.83
C GLN A 128 26.15 -35.69 56.77
N GLN A 129 26.74 -34.49 56.83
CA GLN A 129 27.06 -33.47 57.86
C GLN A 129 27.41 -32.17 57.08
N GLN A 130 26.98 -30.97 57.50
CA GLN A 130 27.80 -29.92 58.19
C GLN A 130 29.10 -29.53 57.46
N SER A 131 29.50 -28.27 57.29
CA SER A 131 29.12 -27.02 57.98
C SER A 131 29.91 -25.82 57.39
N GLU A 132 29.30 -24.64 57.52
CA GLU A 132 29.91 -23.33 57.91
C GLU A 132 30.74 -22.55 56.87
N ASP A 133 30.25 -21.40 56.40
CA ASP A 133 30.23 -20.05 57.06
C ASP A 133 31.62 -19.37 56.94
N MET A 134 31.84 -18.07 56.74
CA MET A 134 31.13 -16.80 56.81
C MET A 134 32.06 -15.77 56.09
N ASN A 135 31.63 -14.82 55.25
CA ASN A 135 30.95 -13.54 55.51
C ASN A 135 31.92 -12.31 55.66
N LEU A 136 31.45 -11.17 55.12
CA LEU A 136 31.73 -9.75 55.44
C LEU A 136 32.84 -8.95 54.73
N ASP A 137 32.39 -8.15 53.74
CA ASP A 137 32.22 -6.67 53.76
C ASP A 137 33.37 -5.63 53.82
N THR A 138 33.06 -4.55 53.08
CA THR A 138 33.28 -3.09 53.30
C THR A 138 34.46 -2.32 52.67
N GLU A 139 34.08 -1.50 51.67
CA GLU A 139 34.18 -0.03 51.54
C GLU A 139 35.49 0.78 51.79
N ALA A 140 35.85 1.52 50.72
CA ALA A 140 36.00 2.99 50.61
C ALA A 140 37.29 3.76 51.02
N THR A 141 37.60 4.71 50.11
CA THR A 141 38.13 6.10 50.27
C THR A 141 39.65 6.44 50.29
N VAL A 142 40.10 7.06 49.17
CA VAL A 142 40.58 8.47 48.97
C VAL A 142 41.91 9.00 49.61
N GLN A 143 42.79 9.50 48.70
CA GLN A 143 43.83 10.60 48.77
C GLN A 143 44.92 10.53 49.87
N ASP A 144 46.16 11.03 49.76
CA ASP A 144 46.70 12.20 49.05
C ASP A 144 48.26 12.13 48.96
N SER A 145 48.83 13.15 48.34
CA SER A 145 50.15 13.37 47.75
C SER A 145 51.29 13.84 48.70
N ILE A 146 52.57 13.73 48.29
CA ILE A 146 53.66 14.78 48.27
C ILE A 146 55.11 14.19 48.27
N GLN A 147 55.97 14.87 47.50
CA GLN A 147 57.38 14.66 47.09
C GLN A 147 58.48 15.03 48.13
N ASP A 148 59.71 14.53 47.95
CA ASP A 148 60.99 15.30 47.75
C ASP A 148 62.19 14.32 47.51
N GLY A 149 63.05 14.46 46.48
CA GLY A 149 64.41 15.09 46.52
C GLY A 149 65.47 14.21 47.24
N THR A 150 66.67 13.82 46.76
CA THR A 150 67.74 14.52 46.00
C THR A 150 68.93 13.56 45.72
N GLU A 151 69.54 13.70 44.53
CA GLU A 151 70.98 13.65 44.11
C GLU A 151 71.99 12.49 44.39
N ALA A 152 72.79 12.21 43.33
CA ALA A 152 73.80 11.16 43.09
C ALA A 152 75.27 11.58 43.46
N PRO A 153 76.35 10.78 43.19
CA PRO A 153 76.98 10.72 41.84
C PRO A 153 77.76 9.42 41.42
N GLN A 154 77.91 9.25 40.08
CA GLN A 154 79.03 8.76 39.20
C GLN A 154 79.83 7.48 39.55
N GLU A 155 80.30 6.59 38.65
CA GLU A 155 80.98 6.62 37.33
C GLU A 155 80.84 5.20 36.69
N ASP A 156 81.06 4.85 35.41
CA ASP A 156 81.19 5.47 34.09
C ASP A 156 81.48 4.29 33.11
N GLY A 157 80.99 4.36 31.86
CA GLY A 157 81.47 3.50 30.75
C GLY A 157 80.49 2.57 30.01
N MET A 158 79.67 3.10 29.08
CA MET A 158 79.62 2.64 27.67
C MET A 158 78.78 3.60 26.79
N GLU A 159 79.17 3.68 25.52
CA GLU A 159 78.89 4.73 24.52
C GLU A 159 77.42 5.11 24.28
N LEU A 160 77.21 6.43 24.11
CA LEU A 160 75.93 7.14 24.00
C LEU A 160 75.64 7.58 22.55
N GLU A 161 74.41 7.31 22.07
CA GLU A 161 73.69 8.20 21.15
C GLU A 161 72.47 8.77 21.89
N GLU A 162 72.28 10.10 21.79
CA GLU A 162 71.25 10.88 22.49
C GLU A 162 69.88 10.89 21.76
N PRO A 163 68.80 11.28 22.48
CA PRO A 163 67.41 10.92 22.17
C PRO A 163 66.67 12.01 21.37
N SER A 164 65.64 11.60 20.64
CA SER A 164 64.67 12.53 20.06
C SER A 164 63.24 12.03 20.24
N LYS A 165 62.51 12.78 21.06
CA LYS A 165 61.07 13.12 21.00
C LYS A 165 60.06 11.98 20.86
N GLU A 166 59.20 11.90 21.88
CA GLU A 166 57.76 11.67 21.77
C GLU A 166 57.26 11.66 20.32
N THR A 167 57.00 10.46 19.81
CA THR A 167 56.04 10.27 18.74
C THR A 167 54.86 9.63 19.45
N THR A 168 53.86 10.45 19.77
CA THR A 168 52.49 9.98 19.93
C THR A 168 52.20 9.10 18.72
N GLU A 169 52.09 7.79 18.93
CA GLU A 169 51.38 6.93 17.99
C GLU A 169 49.94 7.46 17.99
N ASP A 170 49.65 8.34 17.04
CA ASP A 170 48.30 8.73 16.71
C ASP A 170 47.54 7.43 16.46
N LEU A 171 46.60 7.15 17.35
CA LEU A 171 45.54 6.20 17.12
C LEU A 171 44.88 6.62 15.80
N ILE A 172 45.17 5.88 14.73
CA ILE A 172 44.44 6.01 13.47
C ILE A 172 43.02 5.53 13.78
N VAL A 173 42.18 6.48 14.20
CA VAL A 173 40.73 6.37 14.05
C VAL A 173 40.50 5.97 12.59
N PRO A 174 39.76 4.89 12.29
CA PRO A 174 39.38 4.58 10.92
C PRO A 174 38.70 5.81 10.36
N THR A 175 39.38 6.54 9.49
CA THR A 175 38.82 7.70 8.83
C THR A 175 37.67 7.15 7.99
N GLU A 176 36.43 7.55 8.30
CA GLU A 176 35.29 7.20 7.46
C GLU A 176 35.65 7.55 6.02
N PRO A 177 35.43 6.65 5.05
CA PRO A 177 35.78 6.90 3.66
C PRO A 177 35.11 8.22 3.24
N GLU A 178 35.92 9.20 2.85
CA GLU A 178 35.43 10.53 2.49
C GLU A 178 34.36 10.39 1.40
N LEU A 179 33.18 10.94 1.68
CA LEU A 179 32.08 10.96 0.72
C LEU A 179 32.51 11.78 -0.51
N PRO A 180 32.11 11.37 -1.73
CA PRO A 180 32.45 12.12 -2.93
C PRO A 180 31.99 13.58 -2.84
N SER A 181 32.79 14.52 -3.34
CA SER A 181 32.57 15.96 -3.12
C SER A 181 31.24 16.51 -3.62
N GLU A 182 30.60 15.86 -4.59
CA GLU A 182 29.28 16.25 -5.09
C GLU A 182 28.12 15.41 -4.51
N PHE A 183 28.43 14.34 -3.77
CA PHE A 183 27.43 13.42 -3.21
C PHE A 183 26.44 14.17 -2.31
N ASP A 184 26.91 14.93 -1.33
CA ASP A 184 26.03 15.60 -0.37
C ASP A 184 25.09 16.60 -1.06
N LYS A 185 25.57 17.28 -2.10
CA LYS A 185 24.75 18.22 -2.88
C LYS A 185 23.66 17.50 -3.67
N LEU A 186 24.01 16.41 -4.35
CA LEU A 186 23.06 15.63 -5.14
C LEU A 186 22.07 14.87 -4.26
N PHE A 187 22.55 14.29 -3.16
CA PHE A 187 21.75 13.60 -2.16
C PHE A 187 20.76 14.55 -1.51
N LYS A 188 21.21 15.72 -1.05
CA LYS A 188 20.32 16.76 -0.50
C LYS A 188 19.28 17.24 -1.52
N GLY A 189 19.66 17.40 -2.80
CA GLY A 189 18.70 17.73 -3.85
C GLY A 189 17.59 16.68 -4.01
N CYS A 190 17.92 15.41 -3.80
CA CYS A 190 16.95 14.30 -3.80
C CYS A 190 16.12 14.24 -2.50
N GLU A 191 16.69 14.60 -1.35
CA GLU A 191 15.94 14.72 -0.09
C GLU A 191 14.95 15.90 -0.10
N ASP A 192 15.35 17.04 -0.68
CA ASP A 192 14.50 18.23 -0.82
C ASP A 192 13.34 17.98 -1.79
N ASN A 193 13.56 17.15 -2.83
CA ASN A 193 12.53 16.73 -3.77
C ASN A 193 12.50 15.21 -4.00
N PRO A 194 11.95 14.42 -3.07
CA PRO A 194 11.97 12.95 -3.13
C PRO A 194 11.19 12.35 -4.30
N GLU A 195 10.35 13.14 -4.98
CA GLU A 195 9.54 12.70 -6.12
C GLU A 195 10.25 12.89 -7.47
N ASP A 196 11.39 13.57 -7.49
CA ASP A 196 12.19 13.74 -8.70
C ASP A 196 12.98 12.46 -9.02
N PHE A 197 12.30 11.56 -9.72
CA PHE A 197 12.89 10.32 -10.19
C PHE A 197 14.16 10.54 -11.03
N ASN A 198 14.24 11.60 -11.83
CA ASN A 198 15.43 11.83 -12.67
C ASN A 198 16.62 12.29 -11.83
N GLY A 199 16.37 13.10 -10.80
CA GLY A 199 17.38 13.46 -9.80
C GLY A 199 17.97 12.22 -9.12
N TRP A 200 17.12 11.29 -8.71
CA TRP A 200 17.56 9.99 -8.17
C TRP A 200 18.37 9.18 -9.17
N VAL A 201 17.92 9.05 -10.43
CA VAL A 201 18.66 8.32 -11.46
C VAL A 201 20.07 8.90 -11.65
N TYR A 202 20.19 10.22 -11.67
CA TYR A 202 21.47 10.91 -11.81
C TYR A 202 22.38 10.64 -10.59
N LEU A 203 21.86 10.76 -9.37
CA LEU A 203 22.59 10.44 -8.14
C LEU A 203 23.08 8.99 -8.15
N LEU A 204 22.23 8.03 -8.51
CA LEU A 204 22.57 6.61 -8.55
C LEU A 204 23.64 6.31 -9.60
N GLN A 205 23.56 6.97 -10.75
CA GLN A 205 24.60 6.88 -11.78
C GLN A 205 25.93 7.48 -11.30
N TYR A 206 25.89 8.59 -10.56
CA TYR A 206 27.08 9.22 -10.00
C TYR A 206 27.76 8.33 -8.95
N VAL A 207 27.02 7.79 -7.97
CA VAL A 207 27.61 6.90 -6.95
C VAL A 207 28.10 5.57 -7.53
N GLU A 208 27.49 5.09 -8.62
CA GLU A 208 27.98 3.92 -9.37
C GLU A 208 29.33 4.23 -10.07
N GLN A 209 29.54 5.46 -10.55
CA GLN A 209 30.79 5.88 -11.19
C GLN A 209 31.91 6.13 -10.17
N GLU A 210 31.61 6.79 -9.07
CA GLU A 210 32.56 7.04 -7.97
C GLU A 210 32.92 5.75 -7.23
N ASN A 211 32.02 4.76 -7.25
CA ASN A 211 32.22 3.43 -6.69
C ASN A 211 32.62 3.44 -5.20
N VAL A 212 32.11 4.43 -4.45
CA VAL A 212 32.29 4.53 -2.98
C VAL A 212 31.13 3.81 -2.29
N LEU A 213 31.43 2.67 -1.67
CA LEU A 213 30.42 1.72 -1.18
C LEU A 213 29.45 2.32 -0.14
N THR A 214 29.95 3.16 0.77
CA THR A 214 29.11 3.84 1.78
C THR A 214 28.08 4.77 1.13
N ALA A 215 28.48 5.54 0.13
CA ALA A 215 27.61 6.41 -0.64
C ALA A 215 26.60 5.61 -1.47
N VAL A 216 27.04 4.50 -2.09
CA VAL A 216 26.16 3.58 -2.83
C VAL A 216 25.07 3.03 -1.92
N ARG A 217 25.44 2.39 -0.79
CA ARG A 217 24.46 1.81 0.15
C ARG A 217 23.41 2.83 0.58
N LYS A 218 23.87 4.00 1.05
CA LYS A 218 22.98 5.10 1.48
C LYS A 218 22.03 5.57 0.38
N ALA A 219 22.54 5.80 -0.84
CA ALA A 219 21.71 6.28 -1.95
C ALA A 219 20.69 5.23 -2.42
N PHE A 220 21.12 3.97 -2.57
CA PHE A 220 20.26 2.88 -3.02
C PHE A 220 19.19 2.53 -1.97
N ASP A 221 19.54 2.46 -0.69
CA ASP A 221 18.57 2.13 0.37
C ASP A 221 17.44 3.17 0.46
N VAL A 222 17.77 4.47 0.41
CA VAL A 222 16.75 5.54 0.43
C VAL A 222 15.92 5.55 -0.86
N PHE A 223 16.56 5.36 -2.02
CA PHE A 223 15.85 5.29 -3.30
C PHE A 223 14.88 4.10 -3.34
N LEU A 224 15.30 2.91 -2.92
CA LEU A 224 14.51 1.69 -2.98
C LEU A 224 13.41 1.64 -1.91
N LEU A 225 13.58 2.33 -0.78
CA LEU A 225 12.49 2.58 0.17
C LEU A 225 11.36 3.38 -0.48
N ARG A 226 11.69 4.31 -1.38
CA ARG A 226 10.72 5.16 -2.09
C ARG A 226 10.15 4.53 -3.35
N TYR A 227 10.99 3.85 -4.12
CA TYR A 227 10.64 3.21 -5.39
C TYR A 227 10.93 1.71 -5.36
N PRO A 228 10.26 0.95 -4.46
CA PRO A 228 10.55 -0.47 -4.28
C PRO A 228 10.29 -1.29 -5.53
N ASN A 229 9.33 -0.89 -6.39
CA ASN A 229 8.94 -1.62 -7.60
C ASN A 229 9.95 -1.54 -8.76
N CYS A 230 11.09 -0.86 -8.57
CA CYS A 230 12.15 -0.69 -9.56
C CYS A 230 13.18 -1.85 -9.53
N TYR A 231 12.77 -3.07 -9.90
CA TYR A 231 13.63 -4.29 -9.83
C TYR A 231 15.02 -4.15 -10.46
N GLY A 232 15.15 -3.37 -11.53
CA GLY A 232 16.44 -3.15 -12.20
C GLY A 232 17.49 -2.50 -11.29
N TYR A 233 17.06 -1.68 -10.32
CA TYR A 233 17.96 -1.04 -9.35
C TYR A 233 18.31 -1.96 -8.19
N TRP A 234 17.40 -2.85 -7.77
CA TRP A 234 17.72 -3.94 -6.83
C TRP A 234 18.84 -4.81 -7.38
N LYS A 235 18.72 -5.23 -8.65
CA LYS A 235 19.77 -5.99 -9.34
C LYS A 235 21.10 -5.23 -9.39
N LYS A 236 21.08 -3.97 -9.81
CA LYS A 236 22.30 -3.14 -9.86
C LYS A 236 22.98 -3.03 -8.49
N TYR A 237 22.20 -2.84 -7.43
CA TYR A 237 22.73 -2.75 -6.07
C TYR A 237 23.43 -4.05 -5.67
N ALA A 238 22.77 -5.20 -5.87
CA ALA A 238 23.38 -6.51 -5.59
C ALA A 238 24.63 -6.77 -6.45
N ASP A 239 24.62 -6.38 -7.74
CA ASP A 239 25.77 -6.50 -8.63
C ASP A 239 26.96 -5.65 -8.15
N ILE A 240 26.73 -4.45 -7.60
CA ILE A 240 27.78 -3.60 -7.04
C ILE A 240 28.38 -4.23 -5.77
N GLU A 241 27.55 -4.75 -4.86
CA GLU A 241 28.03 -5.46 -3.67
C GLU A 241 28.84 -6.71 -4.04
N LYS A 242 28.37 -7.49 -5.03
CA LYS A 242 29.09 -8.65 -5.57
C LYS A 242 30.45 -8.25 -6.14
N LYS A 243 30.56 -7.13 -6.87
CA LYS A 243 31.84 -6.63 -7.41
C LYS A 243 32.86 -6.24 -6.34
N HIS A 244 32.40 -5.95 -5.11
CA HIS A 244 33.26 -5.68 -3.95
C HIS A 244 33.49 -6.91 -3.07
N ASP A 245 33.18 -8.12 -3.57
CA ASP A 245 33.29 -9.40 -2.86
C ASP A 245 32.41 -9.51 -1.60
N ASN A 246 31.40 -8.65 -1.44
CA ASN A 246 30.43 -8.70 -0.33
C ASN A 246 29.24 -9.61 -0.65
N ILE A 247 29.51 -10.90 -0.83
CA ILE A 247 28.51 -11.91 -1.27
C ILE A 247 27.31 -11.99 -0.31
N GLN A 248 27.52 -11.90 1.01
CA GLN A 248 26.42 -11.95 1.98
C GLN A 248 25.47 -10.74 1.87
N VAL A 249 26.02 -9.55 1.64
CA VAL A 249 25.22 -8.32 1.49
C VAL A 249 24.48 -8.34 0.15
N ALA A 250 25.11 -8.82 -0.92
CA ALA A 250 24.45 -8.99 -2.21
C ALA A 250 23.25 -9.95 -2.14
N ASP A 251 23.38 -11.07 -1.41
CA ASP A 251 22.28 -11.99 -1.13
C ASP A 251 21.12 -11.30 -0.38
N GLU A 252 21.44 -10.54 0.66
CA GLU A 252 20.45 -9.79 1.43
C GLU A 252 19.72 -8.74 0.56
N VAL A 253 20.44 -8.03 -0.31
CA VAL A 253 19.84 -7.07 -1.25
C VAL A 253 18.83 -7.76 -2.18
N TYR A 254 19.14 -8.95 -2.70
CA TYR A 254 18.17 -9.72 -3.50
C TYR A 254 16.95 -10.11 -2.68
N ARG A 255 17.13 -10.62 -1.45
CA ARG A 255 16.01 -11.02 -0.58
C ARG A 255 15.11 -9.83 -0.23
N ARG A 256 15.68 -8.67 0.12
CA ARG A 256 14.90 -7.43 0.34
C ARG A 256 14.14 -7.00 -0.92
N GLY A 257 14.76 -7.10 -2.09
CA GLY A 257 14.10 -6.79 -3.36
C GLY A 257 12.95 -7.73 -3.69
N LEU A 258 13.11 -9.03 -3.43
CA LEU A 258 12.07 -10.05 -3.63
C LEU A 258 10.94 -9.93 -2.62
N GLN A 259 11.21 -9.47 -1.41
CA GLN A 259 10.19 -9.13 -0.42
C GLN A 259 9.37 -7.92 -0.87
N ALA A 260 10.04 -6.91 -1.46
CA ALA A 260 9.39 -5.73 -1.98
C ALA A 260 8.57 -6.01 -3.26
N ILE A 261 9.06 -6.89 -4.15
CA ILE A 261 8.42 -7.23 -5.43
C ILE A 261 8.41 -8.75 -5.68
N PRO A 262 7.59 -9.53 -4.96
CA PRO A 262 7.61 -10.99 -5.09
C PRO A 262 7.18 -11.50 -6.48
N LEU A 263 6.43 -10.71 -7.25
CA LEU A 263 5.97 -11.10 -8.59
C LEU A 263 6.99 -10.76 -9.71
N SER A 264 8.16 -10.19 -9.40
CA SER A 264 9.14 -9.86 -10.42
C SER A 264 9.88 -11.10 -10.91
N VAL A 265 9.40 -11.69 -12.01
CA VAL A 265 10.05 -12.83 -12.69
C VAL A 265 11.52 -12.54 -13.02
N ASP A 266 11.83 -11.33 -13.51
CA ASP A 266 13.20 -10.95 -13.82
C ASP A 266 14.11 -10.91 -12.58
N LEU A 267 13.62 -10.42 -11.44
CA LEU A 267 14.40 -10.37 -10.21
C LEU A 267 14.68 -11.77 -9.66
N TRP A 268 13.67 -12.66 -9.69
CA TRP A 268 13.86 -14.06 -9.34
C TRP A 268 14.90 -14.74 -10.23
N LEU A 269 14.84 -14.54 -11.55
CA LEU A 269 15.83 -15.12 -12.47
C LEU A 269 17.25 -14.62 -12.17
N HIS A 270 17.41 -13.34 -11.82
CA HIS A 270 18.71 -12.80 -11.41
C HIS A 270 19.19 -13.40 -10.10
N TYR A 271 18.33 -13.51 -9.08
CA TYR A 271 18.66 -14.16 -7.82
C TYR A 271 19.02 -15.65 -7.99
N LEU A 272 18.24 -16.39 -8.78
CA LEU A 272 18.50 -17.81 -9.09
C LEU A 272 19.84 -18.00 -9.83
N THR A 273 20.19 -17.09 -10.73
CA THR A 273 21.51 -17.10 -11.39
C THR A 273 22.62 -16.79 -10.37
N TYR A 274 22.40 -15.79 -9.52
CA TYR A 274 23.34 -15.39 -8.47
C TYR A 274 23.65 -16.53 -7.49
N ILE A 275 22.64 -17.23 -6.97
CA ILE A 275 22.88 -18.35 -6.03
C ILE A 275 23.61 -19.50 -6.73
N LYS A 276 23.31 -19.78 -8.00
CA LYS A 276 24.02 -20.84 -8.76
C LYS A 276 25.50 -20.52 -8.97
N GLU A 277 25.82 -19.26 -9.27
CA GLU A 277 27.21 -18.84 -9.51
C GLU A 277 28.05 -18.74 -8.24
N ASN A 278 27.43 -18.43 -7.09
CA ASN A 278 28.14 -18.18 -5.84
C ASN A 278 27.97 -19.28 -4.77
N SER A 279 27.30 -20.38 -5.10
CA SER A 279 27.20 -21.54 -4.18
C SER A 279 28.39 -22.47 -4.32
N ASP A 280 28.76 -23.10 -3.20
CA ASP A 280 29.80 -24.13 -3.18
C ASP A 280 29.24 -25.45 -3.71
N LEU A 281 29.74 -25.91 -4.87
CA LEU A 281 29.35 -27.18 -5.48
C LEU A 281 29.84 -28.41 -4.70
N SER A 282 30.75 -28.23 -3.74
CA SER A 282 31.21 -29.31 -2.87
C SER A 282 30.27 -29.58 -1.69
N ASP A 283 29.37 -28.64 -1.39
CA ASP A 283 28.37 -28.79 -0.35
C ASP A 283 27.14 -29.59 -0.84
N PRO A 284 26.82 -30.74 -0.23
CA PRO A 284 25.64 -31.53 -0.56
C PRO A 284 24.30 -30.78 -0.40
N GLU A 285 24.24 -29.73 0.44
CA GLU A 285 23.01 -28.97 0.70
C GLU A 285 22.73 -27.90 -0.35
N THR A 286 23.74 -27.51 -1.14
CA THR A 286 23.60 -26.51 -2.21
C THR A 286 22.47 -26.86 -3.19
N GLU A 287 22.36 -28.14 -3.57
CA GLU A 287 21.32 -28.60 -4.48
C GLU A 287 19.90 -28.42 -3.88
N GLY A 288 19.76 -28.71 -2.58
CA GLY A 288 18.51 -28.51 -1.84
C GLY A 288 18.13 -27.03 -1.74
N ARG A 289 19.10 -26.16 -1.43
CA ARG A 289 18.91 -24.71 -1.33
C ARG A 289 18.49 -24.08 -2.65
N ILE A 290 19.12 -24.47 -3.77
CA ILE A 290 18.75 -23.98 -5.11
C ILE A 290 17.33 -24.45 -5.48
N ARG A 291 16.97 -25.70 -5.20
CA ARG A 291 15.61 -26.21 -5.42
C ARG A 291 14.57 -25.44 -4.62
N ALA A 292 14.83 -25.19 -3.34
CA ALA A 292 13.93 -24.41 -2.48
C ALA A 292 13.75 -22.99 -3.03
N ALA A 293 14.81 -22.34 -3.51
CA ALA A 293 14.71 -21.04 -4.16
C ALA A 293 13.86 -21.07 -5.43
N TYR A 294 13.97 -22.12 -6.26
CA TYR A 294 13.08 -22.31 -7.40
C TYR A 294 11.62 -22.51 -6.98
N GLU A 295 11.35 -23.35 -5.99
CA GLU A 295 9.99 -23.56 -5.48
C GLU A 295 9.37 -22.26 -4.96
N HIS A 296 10.11 -21.47 -4.16
CA HIS A 296 9.64 -20.16 -3.72
C HIS A 296 9.36 -19.21 -4.89
N SER A 297 10.22 -19.21 -5.91
CA SER A 297 10.04 -18.35 -7.08
C SER A 297 8.75 -18.66 -7.85
N VAL A 298 8.42 -19.94 -8.03
CA VAL A 298 7.20 -20.33 -8.78
C VAL A 298 5.93 -20.18 -7.93
N VAL A 299 6.03 -20.31 -6.60
CA VAL A 299 4.92 -19.99 -5.68
C VAL A 299 4.61 -18.49 -5.69
N ALA A 300 5.63 -17.63 -5.78
CA ALA A 300 5.47 -16.17 -5.76
C ALA A 300 5.10 -15.58 -7.13
N ALA A 301 5.72 -16.03 -8.21
CA ALA A 301 5.62 -15.41 -9.54
C ALA A 301 5.27 -16.39 -10.68
N GLY A 302 5.11 -17.68 -10.39
CA GLY A 302 4.87 -18.72 -11.41
C GLY A 302 3.49 -18.66 -12.06
N THR A 303 2.54 -17.93 -11.48
CA THR A 303 1.20 -17.70 -12.04
C THR A 303 1.12 -16.46 -12.94
N ASP A 304 2.21 -15.70 -13.09
CA ASP A 304 2.27 -14.60 -14.06
C ASP A 304 2.20 -15.17 -15.48
N PHE A 305 1.39 -14.55 -16.34
CA PHE A 305 1.23 -14.96 -17.74
C PHE A 305 2.55 -14.96 -18.53
N ARG A 306 3.56 -14.18 -18.10
CA ARG A 306 4.90 -14.07 -18.71
C ARG A 306 5.99 -14.75 -17.86
N SER A 307 5.61 -15.70 -17.00
CA SER A 307 6.52 -16.48 -16.17
C SER A 307 7.26 -17.60 -16.92
N ASP A 308 7.06 -17.75 -18.23
CA ASP A 308 7.60 -18.86 -19.03
C ASP A 308 9.10 -19.10 -18.81
N ARG A 309 9.90 -18.02 -18.79
CA ARG A 309 11.35 -18.12 -18.58
C ARG A 309 11.74 -18.68 -17.20
N LEU A 310 10.91 -18.45 -16.19
CA LEU A 310 11.13 -18.98 -14.84
C LEU A 310 10.96 -20.49 -14.83
N TRP A 311 9.84 -20.96 -15.38
CA TRP A 311 9.54 -22.38 -15.51
C TRP A 311 10.56 -23.11 -16.37
N GLU A 312 10.94 -22.54 -17.51
CA GLU A 312 11.99 -23.11 -18.37
C GLU A 312 13.33 -23.21 -17.64
N SER A 313 13.72 -22.18 -16.89
CA SER A 313 14.94 -22.19 -16.08
C SER A 313 14.91 -23.30 -15.02
N TYR A 314 13.74 -23.54 -14.40
CA TYR A 314 13.58 -24.59 -13.40
C TYR A 314 13.63 -25.99 -14.02
N ILE A 315 12.90 -26.20 -15.12
CA ILE A 315 12.89 -27.47 -15.87
C ILE A 315 14.30 -27.84 -16.34
N ASN A 316 15.03 -26.88 -16.92
CA ASN A 316 16.39 -27.09 -17.40
C ASN A 316 17.32 -27.49 -16.24
N TRP A 317 17.19 -26.82 -15.09
CA TRP A 317 18.01 -27.12 -13.92
C TRP A 317 17.76 -28.53 -13.36
N GLU A 318 16.50 -28.96 -13.19
CA GLU A 318 16.19 -30.34 -12.75
C GLU A 318 16.61 -31.40 -13.77
N THR A 319 16.56 -31.05 -15.06
CA THR A 319 17.07 -31.90 -16.14
C THR A 319 18.60 -32.06 -16.05
N GLU A 320 19.33 -30.99 -15.77
CA GLU A 320 20.78 -31.03 -15.50
C GLU A 320 21.11 -31.90 -14.28
N GLN A 321 20.28 -31.84 -13.23
CA GLN A 321 20.41 -32.72 -12.04
C GLN A 321 19.99 -34.18 -12.29
N GLN A 322 19.55 -34.53 -13.51
CA GLN A 322 19.06 -35.86 -13.89
C GLN A 322 17.86 -36.35 -13.08
N LYS A 323 17.08 -35.45 -12.47
CA LYS A 323 15.89 -35.80 -11.68
C LYS A 323 14.63 -35.71 -12.54
N LEU A 324 14.48 -36.69 -13.43
CA LEU A 324 13.41 -36.70 -14.44
C LEU A 324 11.99 -36.74 -13.86
N ALA A 325 11.80 -37.35 -12.67
CA ALA A 325 10.50 -37.34 -11.98
C ALA A 325 10.09 -35.92 -11.53
N ASN A 326 11.05 -35.12 -11.04
CA ASN A 326 10.82 -33.73 -10.68
C ASN A 326 10.46 -32.91 -11.93
N VAL A 327 11.15 -33.15 -13.05
CA VAL A 327 10.84 -32.50 -14.33
C VAL A 327 9.38 -32.76 -14.73
N THR A 328 8.90 -33.99 -14.63
CA THR A 328 7.49 -34.32 -14.90
C THR A 328 6.54 -33.61 -13.94
N ALA A 329 6.85 -33.59 -12.64
CA ALA A 329 6.03 -32.88 -11.66
C ALA A 329 5.94 -31.38 -11.92
N ILE A 330 7.03 -30.77 -12.42
CA ILE A 330 7.03 -29.36 -12.86
C ILE A 330 6.13 -29.19 -14.11
N TYR A 331 6.22 -30.10 -15.08
CA TYR A 331 5.33 -30.08 -16.25
C TYR A 331 3.85 -30.21 -15.86
N ASP A 332 3.52 -31.11 -14.96
CA ASP A 332 2.15 -31.31 -14.48
C ASP A 332 1.57 -30.03 -13.85
N ARG A 333 2.41 -29.19 -13.22
CA ARG A 333 2.01 -27.87 -12.69
C ARG A 333 1.83 -26.82 -13.80
N ILE A 334 2.86 -26.59 -14.62
CA ILE A 334 2.86 -25.51 -15.63
C ILE A 334 1.82 -25.74 -16.74
N LEU A 335 1.51 -26.98 -17.08
CA LEU A 335 0.48 -27.29 -18.09
C LEU A 335 -0.93 -26.85 -17.66
N GLY A 336 -1.18 -26.71 -16.35
CA GLY A 336 -2.43 -26.17 -15.80
C GLY A 336 -2.42 -24.65 -15.60
N ILE A 337 -1.31 -23.96 -15.86
CA ILE A 337 -1.17 -22.51 -15.64
C ILE A 337 -1.22 -21.78 -16.99
N PRO A 338 -2.10 -20.76 -17.15
CA PRO A 338 -2.14 -19.95 -18.36
C PRO A 338 -0.87 -19.10 -18.51
N THR A 339 -0.07 -19.38 -19.53
CA THR A 339 1.13 -18.59 -19.88
C THR A 339 1.17 -18.20 -21.35
N GLN A 340 2.07 -17.29 -21.72
CA GLN A 340 2.22 -16.82 -23.10
C GLN A 340 2.71 -17.94 -24.03
N LEU A 341 3.60 -18.82 -23.56
CA LEU A 341 4.21 -19.88 -24.34
C LEU A 341 3.71 -21.28 -23.95
N TYR A 342 2.48 -21.39 -23.42
CA TYR A 342 1.85 -22.65 -22.98
C TYR A 342 1.98 -23.81 -24.01
N SER A 343 1.85 -23.51 -25.31
CA SER A 343 2.01 -24.48 -26.40
C SER A 343 3.44 -25.00 -26.55
N GLN A 344 4.46 -24.16 -26.29
CA GLN A 344 5.86 -24.57 -26.31
C GLN A 344 6.19 -25.48 -25.12
N HIS A 345 5.67 -25.17 -23.92
CA HIS A 345 5.83 -26.02 -22.74
C HIS A 345 5.27 -27.42 -23.00
N PHE A 346 4.09 -27.51 -23.63
CA PHE A 346 3.50 -28.79 -23.98
C PHE A 346 4.26 -29.56 -25.06
N GLN A 347 4.85 -28.86 -26.04
CA GLN A 347 5.73 -29.51 -27.01
C GLN A 347 6.99 -30.07 -26.32
N ARG A 348 7.63 -29.29 -25.43
CA ARG A 348 8.80 -29.78 -24.68
C ARG A 348 8.46 -30.94 -23.74
N PHE A 349 7.26 -30.94 -23.16
CA PHE A 349 6.75 -32.09 -22.40
C PHE A 349 6.66 -33.35 -23.28
N LYS A 350 6.11 -33.25 -24.49
CA LYS A 350 6.07 -34.37 -25.44
C LYS A 350 7.47 -34.87 -25.77
N ASP A 351 8.41 -33.96 -26.01
CA ASP A 351 9.80 -34.30 -26.30
C ASP A 351 10.47 -35.00 -25.09
N HIS A 352 10.21 -34.55 -23.85
CA HIS A 352 10.66 -35.18 -22.61
C HIS A 352 10.13 -36.61 -22.46
N VAL A 353 8.82 -36.83 -22.69
CA VAL A 353 8.19 -38.16 -22.60
C VAL A 353 8.72 -39.10 -23.68
N GLN A 354 8.92 -38.61 -24.91
CA GLN A 354 9.43 -39.42 -26.02
C GLN A 354 10.92 -39.76 -25.88
N SER A 355 11.71 -38.88 -25.27
CA SER A 355 13.16 -39.07 -25.12
C SER A 355 13.53 -39.94 -23.92
N ASN A 356 12.66 -40.06 -22.92
CA ASN A 356 12.96 -40.73 -21.65
C ASN A 356 12.14 -42.02 -21.43
N ASN A 357 12.61 -42.92 -20.56
CA ASN A 357 11.87 -44.12 -20.18
C ASN A 357 10.82 -43.79 -19.10
N PRO A 358 9.54 -44.20 -19.25
CA PRO A 358 8.48 -43.95 -18.27
C PRO A 358 8.82 -44.32 -16.82
N LYS A 359 9.66 -45.32 -16.59
CA LYS A 359 10.10 -45.69 -15.22
C LYS A 359 10.90 -44.62 -14.49
N HIS A 360 11.58 -43.74 -15.21
CA HIS A 360 12.48 -42.75 -14.61
C HIS A 360 11.79 -41.42 -14.32
N PHE A 361 10.65 -41.15 -14.96
CA PHE A 361 9.98 -39.86 -14.89
C PHE A 361 8.56 -39.94 -14.30
N LEU A 362 7.98 -41.14 -14.16
CA LEU A 362 6.72 -41.37 -13.46
C LEU A 362 6.98 -41.80 -12.02
N SER A 363 6.04 -41.51 -11.12
CA SER A 363 6.05 -42.10 -9.77
C SER A 363 5.80 -43.62 -9.86
N GLU A 364 6.29 -44.38 -8.87
CA GLU A 364 6.05 -45.84 -8.84
C GLU A 364 4.55 -46.18 -8.85
N GLN A 365 3.75 -45.37 -8.15
CA GLN A 365 2.29 -45.55 -8.07
C GLN A 365 1.62 -45.32 -9.44
N GLU A 366 1.94 -44.19 -10.08
CA GLU A 366 1.40 -43.85 -11.40
C GLU A 366 1.85 -44.84 -12.47
N PHE A 367 3.12 -45.25 -12.43
CA PHE A 367 3.68 -46.23 -13.35
C PHE A 367 2.94 -47.58 -13.25
N VAL A 368 2.71 -48.08 -12.02
CA VAL A 368 1.96 -49.33 -11.80
C VAL A 368 0.51 -49.18 -12.22
N GLN A 369 -0.14 -48.06 -11.92
CA GLN A 369 -1.52 -47.80 -12.32
C GLN A 369 -1.68 -47.83 -13.84
N LEU A 370 -0.84 -47.08 -14.57
CA LEU A 370 -0.89 -47.03 -16.03
C LEU A 370 -0.64 -48.41 -16.66
N ARG A 371 0.26 -49.21 -16.08
CA ARG A 371 0.51 -50.59 -16.52
C ARG A 371 -0.72 -51.49 -16.34
N VAL A 372 -1.44 -51.37 -15.21
CA VAL A 372 -2.68 -52.11 -14.96
C VAL A 372 -3.81 -51.66 -15.89
N GLU A 373 -3.92 -50.37 -16.18
CA GLU A 373 -4.91 -49.85 -17.13
C GLU A 373 -4.65 -50.34 -18.56
N LEU A 374 -3.38 -50.34 -18.99
CA LEU A 374 -2.99 -50.86 -20.29
C LEU A 374 -3.19 -52.37 -20.41
N SER A 375 -2.94 -53.15 -19.34
CA SER A 375 -3.20 -54.60 -19.36
C SER A 375 -4.69 -54.92 -19.43
N LYS A 376 -5.54 -54.19 -18.69
CA LYS A 376 -7.00 -54.28 -18.78
C LYS A 376 -7.51 -53.90 -20.17
N ALA A 377 -7.01 -52.82 -20.75
CA ALA A 377 -7.40 -52.38 -22.09
C ALA A 377 -6.98 -53.40 -23.18
N SER A 378 -5.82 -54.01 -23.04
CA SER A 378 -5.35 -55.08 -23.92
C SER A 378 -6.23 -56.34 -23.81
N LEU A 379 -6.58 -56.76 -22.59
CA LEU A 379 -7.50 -57.89 -22.36
C LEU A 379 -8.91 -57.63 -22.89
N ALA A 380 -9.40 -56.39 -22.79
CA ALA A 380 -10.69 -55.98 -23.32
C ALA A 380 -10.75 -56.02 -24.86
N MET A 381 -9.66 -55.71 -25.55
CA MET A 381 -9.58 -55.84 -27.02
C MET A 381 -9.49 -57.29 -27.49
N VAL A 382 -8.88 -58.18 -26.71
CA VAL A 382 -8.76 -59.62 -27.06
C VAL A 382 -10.05 -60.39 -26.78
N SER A 383 -10.89 -59.91 -25.86
CA SER A 383 -12.16 -60.56 -25.49
C SER A 383 -13.30 -60.37 -26.50
N ASN A 384 -13.06 -59.69 -27.63
CA ASN A 384 -14.06 -59.42 -28.65
C ASN A 384 -14.03 -60.41 -29.84
N ASP A 385 -13.05 -61.32 -29.89
CA ASP A 385 -13.06 -62.48 -30.79
C ASP A 385 -13.32 -63.74 -29.97
N GLY A 386 -14.47 -64.38 -30.23
CA GLY A 386 -14.90 -65.59 -29.55
C GLY A 386 -13.91 -66.74 -29.74
N ASP A 387 -13.72 -67.49 -28.66
CA ASP A 387 -12.93 -68.73 -28.53
C ASP A 387 -11.39 -68.60 -28.58
N THR A 388 -10.81 -68.17 -27.45
CA THR A 388 -9.61 -68.83 -26.91
C THR A 388 -9.71 -68.97 -25.38
N PRO A 389 -9.31 -70.11 -24.76
CA PRO A 389 -9.35 -70.26 -23.32
C PRO A 389 -8.33 -69.34 -22.67
N ALA A 390 -8.74 -68.67 -21.60
CA ALA A 390 -7.92 -67.84 -20.74
C ALA A 390 -6.62 -68.58 -20.36
N VAL A 391 -5.49 -68.11 -20.87
CA VAL A 391 -4.21 -68.36 -20.23
C VAL A 391 -4.20 -67.44 -19.02
N GLU A 392 -4.46 -68.03 -17.85
CA GLU A 392 -4.04 -67.49 -16.57
C GLU A 392 -2.50 -67.43 -16.57
N GLU A 393 -1.92 -66.43 -17.23
CA GLU A 393 -0.65 -65.90 -16.74
C GLU A 393 -1.01 -65.08 -15.49
N GLU A 394 -1.07 -65.78 -14.36
CA GLU A 394 -0.81 -65.17 -13.06
C GLU A 394 0.42 -64.29 -13.24
N LEU A 395 0.26 -62.97 -13.08
CA LEU A 395 1.24 -62.05 -12.49
C LEU A 395 0.62 -60.65 -12.47
N PRO A 396 0.23 -60.15 -11.28
CA PRO A 396 0.60 -58.78 -10.92
C PRO A 396 1.01 -58.65 -9.43
N PRO A 397 1.75 -57.60 -8.98
CA PRO A 397 2.40 -56.52 -9.74
C PRO A 397 3.88 -56.28 -9.34
N GLY A 398 4.69 -55.74 -10.27
CA GLY A 398 5.53 -54.60 -9.89
C GLY A 398 7.06 -54.67 -9.88
N THR A 399 7.76 -55.74 -10.28
CA THR A 399 9.25 -55.69 -10.27
C THR A 399 9.99 -56.37 -11.42
N GLU A 400 9.33 -57.18 -12.25
CA GLU A 400 10.03 -57.86 -13.35
C GLU A 400 9.70 -57.25 -14.71
N ASP A 401 10.76 -56.90 -15.44
CA ASP A 401 10.67 -56.49 -16.84
C ASP A 401 10.14 -57.64 -17.70
N LEU A 402 9.14 -57.38 -18.56
CA LEU A 402 8.61 -58.38 -19.49
C LEU A 402 9.78 -59.07 -20.21
N ALA A 403 9.83 -60.41 -20.18
CA ALA A 403 10.99 -61.15 -20.67
C ALA A 403 11.31 -60.87 -22.16
N ASP A 404 10.28 -60.60 -22.96
CA ASP A 404 10.37 -60.31 -24.38
C ASP A 404 10.76 -58.83 -24.64
N PRO A 405 11.92 -58.55 -25.26
CA PRO A 405 12.33 -57.20 -25.65
C PRO A 405 11.31 -56.48 -26.54
N ALA A 406 10.60 -57.17 -27.44
CA ALA A 406 9.63 -56.54 -28.33
C ALA A 406 8.39 -56.06 -27.56
N LYS A 407 7.88 -56.89 -26.64
CA LYS A 407 6.74 -56.52 -25.77
C LYS A 407 7.07 -55.36 -24.85
N ARG A 408 8.32 -55.27 -24.35
CA ARG A 408 8.79 -54.12 -23.55
C ARG A 408 8.76 -52.82 -24.34
N VAL A 409 9.24 -52.82 -25.58
CA VAL A 409 9.23 -51.62 -26.43
C VAL A 409 7.79 -51.17 -26.71
N THR A 410 6.88 -52.10 -27.01
CA THR A 410 5.47 -51.75 -27.23
C THR A 410 4.79 -51.25 -25.96
N GLU A 411 5.10 -51.82 -24.80
CA GLU A 411 4.57 -51.35 -23.51
C GLU A 411 5.04 -49.92 -23.22
N ILE A 412 6.35 -49.66 -23.36
CA ILE A 412 6.95 -48.34 -23.15
C ILE A 412 6.29 -47.31 -24.08
N GLU A 413 6.08 -47.65 -25.35
CA GLU A 413 5.47 -46.74 -26.31
C GLU A 413 3.98 -46.48 -26.00
N ASN A 414 3.23 -47.51 -25.60
CA ASN A 414 1.84 -47.36 -25.16
C ASN A 414 1.74 -46.50 -23.89
N MET A 415 2.66 -46.66 -22.94
CA MET A 415 2.73 -45.83 -21.73
C MET A 415 3.01 -44.37 -22.08
N ARG A 416 3.96 -44.10 -22.97
CA ARG A 416 4.25 -42.73 -23.45
C ARG A 416 3.03 -42.09 -24.09
N HIS A 417 2.33 -42.82 -24.97
CA HIS A 417 1.09 -42.33 -25.58
C HIS A 417 0.03 -42.02 -24.54
N LYS A 418 -0.17 -42.90 -23.55
CA LYS A 418 -1.17 -42.69 -22.50
C LYS A 418 -0.86 -41.48 -21.62
N VAL A 419 0.41 -41.29 -21.25
CA VAL A 419 0.87 -40.11 -20.50
C VAL A 419 0.58 -38.83 -21.28
N ILE A 420 0.91 -38.79 -22.58
CA ILE A 420 0.64 -37.62 -23.43
C ILE A 420 -0.86 -37.37 -23.56
N GLU A 421 -1.68 -38.42 -23.73
CA GLU A 421 -3.13 -38.31 -23.85
C GLU A 421 -3.76 -37.68 -22.59
N VAL A 422 -3.39 -38.15 -21.39
CA VAL A 422 -3.92 -37.61 -20.13
C VAL A 422 -3.57 -36.12 -19.97
N ARG A 423 -2.33 -35.74 -20.25
CA ARG A 423 -1.90 -34.34 -20.13
C ARG A 423 -2.39 -33.45 -21.28
N GLN A 424 -2.79 -34.02 -22.42
CA GLN A 424 -3.41 -33.29 -23.53
C GLN A 424 -4.76 -32.69 -23.13
N GLU A 425 -5.54 -33.36 -22.28
CA GLU A 425 -6.81 -32.83 -21.79
C GLU A 425 -6.61 -31.58 -20.90
N VAL A 426 -5.64 -31.63 -19.98
CA VAL A 426 -5.24 -30.48 -19.15
C VAL A 426 -4.76 -29.33 -20.02
N PHE A 427 -3.92 -29.62 -21.01
CA PHE A 427 -3.46 -28.63 -21.99
C PHE A 427 -4.63 -27.99 -22.75
N ASN A 428 -5.58 -28.78 -23.22
CA ASN A 428 -6.74 -28.26 -23.96
C ASN A 428 -7.57 -27.32 -23.09
N HIS A 429 -7.79 -27.67 -21.82
CA HIS A 429 -8.47 -26.79 -20.87
C HIS A 429 -7.71 -25.47 -20.67
N ASN A 430 -6.40 -25.56 -20.43
CA ASN A 430 -5.55 -24.38 -20.26
C ASN A 430 -5.52 -23.50 -21.53
N GLU A 431 -5.50 -24.08 -22.73
CA GLU A 431 -5.59 -23.35 -23.99
C GLU A 431 -6.87 -22.48 -24.08
N HIS A 432 -8.00 -23.01 -23.61
CA HIS A 432 -9.24 -22.23 -23.55
C HIS A 432 -9.13 -21.08 -22.54
N GLU A 433 -8.53 -21.32 -21.37
CA GLU A 433 -8.29 -20.28 -20.36
C GLU A 433 -7.32 -19.18 -20.84
N VAL A 434 -6.27 -19.55 -21.59
CA VAL A 434 -5.36 -18.60 -22.25
C VAL A 434 -6.09 -17.78 -23.29
N SER A 435 -6.89 -18.41 -24.15
CA SER A 435 -7.64 -17.74 -25.22
C SER A 435 -8.57 -16.64 -24.69
N LYS A 436 -9.26 -16.89 -23.57
CA LYS A 436 -10.10 -15.90 -22.90
C LYS A 436 -9.35 -14.62 -22.49
N ARG A 437 -8.05 -14.75 -22.19
CA ARG A 437 -7.22 -13.69 -21.58
C ARG A 437 -6.23 -13.06 -22.53
N TRP A 438 -5.99 -13.70 -23.67
CA TRP A 438 -4.97 -13.32 -24.64
C TRP A 438 -5.05 -11.84 -25.04
N ALA A 439 -6.25 -11.35 -25.38
CA ALA A 439 -6.44 -9.97 -25.82
C ALA A 439 -6.06 -8.96 -24.74
N PHE A 440 -6.39 -9.25 -23.47
CA PHE A 440 -6.03 -8.39 -22.34
C PHE A 440 -4.52 -8.38 -22.10
N GLU A 441 -3.89 -9.56 -22.08
CA GLU A 441 -2.45 -9.72 -21.84
C GLU A 441 -1.58 -9.15 -22.97
N GLU A 442 -2.05 -9.23 -24.22
CA GLU A 442 -1.40 -8.63 -25.39
C GLU A 442 -1.47 -7.09 -25.36
N ALA A 443 -2.59 -6.53 -24.88
CA ALA A 443 -2.76 -5.09 -24.75
C ALA A 443 -1.86 -4.45 -23.66
N ILE A 444 -1.33 -5.24 -22.72
CA ILE A 444 -0.37 -4.78 -21.70
C ILE A 444 1.02 -4.61 -22.32
N LYS A 445 1.34 -3.39 -22.76
CA LYS A 445 2.67 -3.07 -23.33
C LYS A 445 3.76 -2.85 -22.27
N ARG A 446 3.38 -2.46 -21.05
CA ARG A 446 4.32 -2.16 -19.95
C ARG A 446 3.89 -2.86 -18.66
N PRO A 447 4.38 -4.09 -18.40
CA PRO A 447 4.03 -4.87 -17.21
C PRO A 447 4.85 -4.50 -15.97
N TYR A 448 5.88 -3.66 -16.11
CA TYR A 448 6.77 -3.24 -15.03
C TYR A 448 6.50 -1.79 -14.61
N PHE A 449 6.95 -1.43 -13.40
CA PHE A 449 6.80 -0.09 -12.87
C PHE A 449 7.67 0.94 -13.62
N HIS A 450 7.08 2.09 -13.92
CA HIS A 450 7.82 3.27 -14.35
C HIS A 450 7.02 4.53 -13.99
N VAL A 451 7.72 5.56 -13.52
CA VAL A 451 7.15 6.89 -13.16
C VAL A 451 6.42 7.60 -14.31
N LYS A 452 6.73 7.31 -15.58
CA LYS A 452 6.02 7.90 -16.72
C LYS A 452 4.58 7.42 -16.72
N ALA A 453 3.63 8.34 -16.87
CA ALA A 453 2.21 7.98 -16.97
C ALA A 453 1.95 6.96 -18.08
N LEU A 454 1.14 5.95 -17.77
CA LEU A 454 0.51 5.04 -18.72
C LEU A 454 -0.53 5.77 -19.57
N GLU A 455 -0.73 5.27 -20.78
CA GLU A 455 -1.80 5.72 -21.66
C GLU A 455 -3.17 5.30 -21.11
N LYS A 456 -4.19 6.12 -21.34
CA LYS A 456 -5.56 5.84 -20.90
C LYS A 456 -6.11 4.51 -21.42
N THR A 457 -5.69 4.11 -22.62
CA THR A 457 -6.01 2.82 -23.24
C THR A 457 -5.51 1.64 -22.39
N GLN A 458 -4.30 1.73 -21.83
CA GLN A 458 -3.75 0.70 -20.96
C GLN A 458 -4.43 0.68 -19.59
N LEU A 459 -4.76 1.85 -19.04
CA LEU A 459 -5.51 1.94 -17.78
C LEU A 459 -6.91 1.32 -17.94
N ASN A 460 -7.59 1.56 -19.06
CA ASN A 460 -8.87 0.94 -19.36
C ASN A 460 -8.73 -0.59 -19.51
N ASN A 461 -7.70 -1.06 -20.23
CA ASN A 461 -7.44 -2.49 -20.36
C ASN A 461 -7.23 -3.17 -19.00
N TRP A 462 -6.45 -2.57 -18.09
CA TRP A 462 -6.30 -3.10 -16.73
C TRP A 462 -7.61 -3.15 -15.95
N LYS A 463 -8.46 -2.12 -16.08
CA LYS A 463 -9.78 -2.10 -15.43
C LYS A 463 -10.67 -3.21 -15.95
N GLU A 464 -10.80 -3.31 -17.27
CA GLU A 464 -11.62 -4.32 -17.94
C GLU A 464 -11.11 -5.73 -17.64
N TYR A 465 -9.79 -5.92 -17.60
CA TYR A 465 -9.22 -7.22 -17.27
C TYR A 465 -9.45 -7.62 -15.81
N LEU A 466 -9.32 -6.67 -14.87
CA LEU A 466 -9.66 -6.90 -13.46
C LEU A 466 -11.14 -7.22 -13.30
N ASP A 467 -12.03 -6.49 -13.97
CA ASP A 467 -13.47 -6.76 -13.93
C ASP A 467 -13.80 -8.16 -14.47
N PHE A 468 -13.15 -8.56 -15.58
CA PHE A 468 -13.30 -9.89 -16.14
C PHE A 468 -12.89 -11.01 -15.16
N GLU A 469 -11.73 -10.90 -14.49
CA GLU A 469 -11.30 -11.91 -13.52
C GLU A 469 -12.15 -11.88 -12.24
N ILE A 470 -12.64 -10.71 -11.80
CA ILE A 470 -13.55 -10.63 -10.65
C ILE A 470 -14.86 -11.40 -10.92
N GLU A 471 -15.35 -11.35 -12.16
CA GLU A 471 -16.61 -12.01 -12.54
C GLU A 471 -16.44 -13.51 -12.85
N ASN A 472 -15.29 -13.94 -13.40
CA ASN A 472 -15.13 -15.28 -13.97
C ASN A 472 -13.97 -16.09 -13.38
N GLY A 473 -13.04 -15.44 -12.69
CA GLY A 473 -11.81 -16.05 -12.18
C GLY A 473 -11.95 -16.56 -10.75
N THR A 474 -10.95 -17.32 -10.31
CA THR A 474 -10.85 -17.71 -8.89
C THR A 474 -10.33 -16.53 -8.07
N PRO A 475 -10.66 -16.46 -6.77
CA PRO A 475 -10.21 -15.33 -5.96
C PRO A 475 -8.69 -15.18 -5.85
N GLU A 476 -7.96 -16.30 -5.84
CA GLU A 476 -6.49 -16.31 -5.81
C GLU A 476 -5.95 -15.62 -7.06
N ARG A 477 -6.54 -15.94 -8.22
CA ARG A 477 -6.17 -15.34 -9.50
C ARG A 477 -6.49 -13.85 -9.55
N VAL A 478 -7.62 -13.43 -8.98
CA VAL A 478 -7.98 -12.01 -8.87
C VAL A 478 -6.95 -11.26 -8.03
N VAL A 479 -6.55 -11.81 -6.88
CA VAL A 479 -5.51 -11.23 -6.02
C VAL A 479 -4.16 -11.14 -6.75
N VAL A 480 -3.73 -12.21 -7.43
CA VAL A 480 -2.50 -12.20 -8.26
C VAL A 480 -2.58 -11.08 -9.31
N LEU A 481 -3.71 -10.95 -10.01
CA LEU A 481 -3.86 -9.93 -11.05
C LEU A 481 -3.86 -8.51 -10.46
N PHE A 482 -4.46 -8.30 -9.29
CA PHE A 482 -4.40 -7.02 -8.59
C PHE A 482 -2.95 -6.65 -8.23
N GLU A 483 -2.19 -7.57 -7.62
CA GLU A 483 -0.78 -7.30 -7.28
C GLU A 483 0.06 -7.02 -8.53
N ARG A 484 -0.15 -7.77 -9.63
CA ARG A 484 0.49 -7.49 -10.94
C ARG A 484 0.13 -6.09 -11.46
N CYS A 485 -1.15 -5.74 -11.42
CA CYS A 485 -1.63 -4.43 -11.86
C CYS A 485 -0.98 -3.31 -11.03
N LEU A 486 -0.88 -3.47 -9.72
CA LEU A 486 -0.29 -2.48 -8.81
C LEU A 486 1.23 -2.30 -9.00
N ILE A 487 1.94 -3.27 -9.59
CA ILE A 487 3.34 -3.05 -10.01
C ILE A 487 3.38 -1.98 -11.12
N ALA A 488 2.63 -2.16 -12.21
CA ALA A 488 2.64 -1.21 -13.33
C ALA A 488 1.90 0.10 -13.03
N CYS A 489 0.85 0.02 -12.21
CA CYS A 489 -0.12 1.08 -11.94
C CYS A 489 -0.01 1.66 -10.51
N ALA A 490 1.10 1.46 -9.80
CA ALA A 490 1.29 1.91 -8.41
C ALA A 490 0.97 3.40 -8.17
N LEU A 491 1.13 4.27 -9.18
CA LEU A 491 0.87 5.71 -9.06
C LEU A 491 -0.60 6.12 -9.27
N TYR A 492 -1.51 5.17 -9.46
CA TYR A 492 -2.92 5.40 -9.76
C TYR A 492 -3.83 4.94 -8.62
N GLU A 493 -4.34 5.91 -7.83
CA GLU A 493 -5.15 5.65 -6.63
C GLU A 493 -6.44 4.84 -6.88
N GLU A 494 -6.96 4.87 -8.11
CA GLU A 494 -8.17 4.15 -8.51
C GLU A 494 -8.04 2.63 -8.41
N PHE A 495 -6.85 2.06 -8.72
CA PHE A 495 -6.63 0.61 -8.65
C PHE A 495 -6.46 0.14 -7.21
N TRP A 496 -5.75 0.91 -6.38
CA TRP A 496 -5.65 0.63 -4.94
C TRP A 496 -7.02 0.64 -4.26
N THR A 497 -7.84 1.65 -4.58
CA THR A 497 -9.20 1.76 -4.04
C THR A 497 -10.09 0.60 -4.52
N LYS A 498 -9.96 0.18 -5.78
CA LYS A 498 -10.69 -0.97 -6.31
C LYS A 498 -10.24 -2.27 -5.63
N TYR A 499 -8.95 -2.44 -5.36
CA TYR A 499 -8.42 -3.62 -4.68
C TYR A 499 -8.87 -3.69 -3.22
N ALA A 500 -8.78 -2.58 -2.49
CA ALA A 500 -9.30 -2.49 -1.11
C ALA A 500 -10.77 -2.88 -1.04
N LYS A 501 -11.61 -2.34 -1.94
CA LYS A 501 -13.04 -2.70 -2.03
C LYS A 501 -13.28 -4.18 -2.33
N TYR A 502 -12.46 -4.79 -3.19
CA TYR A 502 -12.57 -6.22 -3.45
C TYR A 502 -12.27 -7.02 -2.17
N LEU A 503 -11.23 -6.65 -1.42
CA LEU A 503 -10.83 -7.35 -0.18
C LEU A 503 -11.77 -7.11 1.01
N GLU A 504 -12.62 -6.08 1.00
CA GLU A 504 -13.55 -5.78 2.10
C GLU A 504 -14.45 -6.97 2.48
N SER A 505 -14.82 -7.81 1.51
CA SER A 505 -15.63 -9.01 1.75
C SER A 505 -14.84 -10.23 2.23
N TYR A 506 -13.51 -10.18 2.22
CA TYR A 506 -12.65 -11.33 2.45
C TYR A 506 -11.74 -11.18 3.67
N SER A 507 -11.06 -10.03 3.83
CA SER A 507 -10.07 -9.83 4.90
C SER A 507 -9.90 -8.36 5.26
N THR A 508 -10.21 -8.00 6.50
CA THR A 508 -9.98 -6.66 7.06
C THR A 508 -8.49 -6.33 7.14
N ASP A 509 -7.65 -7.30 7.51
CA ASP A 509 -6.19 -7.10 7.57
C ASP A 509 -5.58 -6.94 6.18
N GLY A 510 -6.11 -7.64 5.18
CA GLY A 510 -5.76 -7.43 3.77
C GLY A 510 -6.05 -6.00 3.31
N VAL A 511 -7.26 -5.49 3.59
CA VAL A 511 -7.62 -4.09 3.27
C VAL A 511 -6.68 -3.10 3.94
N ARG A 512 -6.38 -3.30 5.23
CA ARG A 512 -5.42 -2.47 5.98
C ARG A 512 -4.04 -2.47 5.33
N HIS A 513 -3.54 -3.66 4.97
CA HIS A 513 -2.25 -3.80 4.30
C HIS A 513 -2.22 -3.04 2.97
N VAL A 514 -3.26 -3.16 2.14
CA VAL A 514 -3.39 -2.45 0.86
C VAL A 514 -3.36 -0.94 1.06
N TYR A 515 -4.14 -0.40 2.01
CA TYR A 515 -4.13 1.02 2.30
C TYR A 515 -2.78 1.51 2.82
N LYS A 516 -2.16 0.76 3.74
CA LYS A 516 -0.84 1.09 4.29
C LYS A 516 0.21 1.13 3.17
N LYS A 517 0.27 0.11 2.31
CA LYS A 517 1.18 0.04 1.15
C LYS A 517 0.94 1.22 0.20
N ALA A 518 -0.32 1.52 -0.12
CA ALA A 518 -0.66 2.63 -0.99
C ALA A 518 -0.23 3.99 -0.41
N CYS A 519 -0.55 4.25 0.85
CA CYS A 519 -0.40 5.56 1.48
C CYS A 519 1.02 5.85 1.96
N THR A 520 1.74 4.85 2.46
CA THR A 520 3.08 5.05 3.04
C THR A 520 4.21 4.97 2.02
N ILE A 521 4.01 4.19 0.94
CA ILE A 521 5.06 3.94 -0.07
C ILE A 521 4.78 4.72 -1.35
N HIS A 522 3.64 4.45 -2.01
CA HIS A 522 3.44 4.88 -3.39
C HIS A 522 2.75 6.26 -3.54
N LEU A 523 1.80 6.57 -2.66
CA LEU A 523 0.89 7.72 -2.78
C LEU A 523 0.83 8.60 -1.51
N PRO A 524 1.97 9.02 -0.91
CA PRO A 524 1.98 9.75 0.35
C PRO A 524 1.32 11.13 0.29
N LYS A 525 1.32 11.79 -0.88
CA LYS A 525 0.74 13.13 -1.07
C LYS A 525 -0.70 13.13 -1.62
N LYS A 526 -1.31 11.96 -1.85
CA LYS A 526 -2.66 11.87 -2.43
C LYS A 526 -3.71 11.81 -1.32
N PRO A 527 -4.44 12.89 -1.04
CA PRO A 527 -5.29 12.95 0.15
C PRO A 527 -6.47 11.98 0.10
N THR A 528 -7.05 11.74 -1.08
CA THR A 528 -8.28 10.93 -1.22
C THR A 528 -8.12 9.53 -0.63
N ILE A 529 -7.04 8.83 -0.95
CA ILE A 529 -6.81 7.46 -0.48
C ILE A 529 -6.51 7.39 1.02
N HIS A 530 -5.79 8.37 1.57
CA HIS A 530 -5.55 8.48 3.01
C HIS A 530 -6.85 8.76 3.78
N LEU A 531 -7.76 9.57 3.24
CA LEU A 531 -9.07 9.80 3.83
C LEU A 531 -9.96 8.55 3.81
N LEU A 532 -9.82 7.71 2.78
CA LEU A 532 -10.49 6.40 2.72
C LEU A 532 -9.90 5.45 3.77
N TRP A 533 -8.57 5.40 3.89
CA TRP A 533 -7.90 4.59 4.90
C TRP A 533 -8.31 5.00 6.32
N ALA A 534 -8.29 6.29 6.66
CA ALA A 534 -8.72 6.77 7.97
C ALA A 534 -10.20 6.47 8.25
N ALA A 535 -11.06 6.54 7.22
CA ALA A 535 -12.47 6.16 7.36
C ALA A 535 -12.65 4.65 7.58
N PHE A 536 -11.83 3.83 6.90
CA PHE A 536 -11.80 2.39 7.10
C PHE A 536 -11.38 2.04 8.53
N GLU A 537 -10.29 2.61 9.05
CA GLU A 537 -9.84 2.34 10.43
C GLU A 537 -10.87 2.80 11.47
N GLU A 538 -11.50 3.94 11.25
CA GLU A 538 -12.62 4.40 12.09
C GLU A 538 -13.80 3.41 12.07
N GLN A 539 -14.13 2.84 10.91
CA GLN A 539 -15.18 1.82 10.77
C GLN A 539 -14.83 0.51 11.48
N GLN A 540 -13.54 0.15 11.51
CA GLN A 540 -13.06 -1.04 12.25
C GLN A 540 -12.91 -0.78 13.77
N GLY A 541 -13.07 0.47 14.22
CA GLY A 541 -12.95 0.86 15.63
C GLY A 541 -11.54 1.31 16.04
N ASN A 542 -10.57 1.35 15.12
CA ASN A 542 -9.20 1.79 15.36
C ASN A 542 -9.07 3.32 15.24
N VAL A 543 -9.68 4.03 16.20
CA VAL A 543 -9.79 5.49 16.15
C VAL A 543 -8.43 6.18 16.27
N GLU A 544 -7.54 5.68 17.12
CA GLU A 544 -6.19 6.22 17.33
C GLU A 544 -5.36 6.16 16.04
N GLU A 545 -5.47 5.08 15.28
CA GLU A 545 -4.80 4.95 13.98
C GLU A 545 -5.39 5.94 12.97
N ALA A 546 -6.72 6.06 12.90
CA ALA A 546 -7.37 7.07 12.07
C ALA A 546 -6.89 8.51 12.41
N ARG A 547 -6.69 8.83 13.69
CA ARG A 547 -6.10 10.12 14.11
C ARG A 547 -4.66 10.27 13.63
N SER A 548 -3.84 9.23 13.78
CA SER A 548 -2.44 9.19 13.35
C SER A 548 -2.31 9.43 11.84
N ILE A 549 -3.11 8.72 11.04
CA ILE A 549 -3.16 8.85 9.57
C ILE A 549 -3.49 10.28 9.15
N LEU A 550 -4.54 10.87 9.74
CA LEU A 550 -4.95 12.23 9.37
C LEU A 550 -3.94 13.29 9.83
N LYS A 551 -3.28 13.08 10.97
CA LYS A 551 -2.22 13.95 11.47
C LYS A 551 -0.99 13.89 10.56
N SER A 552 -0.55 12.69 10.16
CA SER A 552 0.59 12.52 9.25
C SER A 552 0.29 13.11 7.87
N LEU A 553 -0.91 12.89 7.33
CA LEU A 553 -1.34 13.49 6.06
C LEU A 553 -1.31 15.02 6.10
N GLU A 554 -1.72 15.64 7.21
CA GLU A 554 -1.70 17.09 7.36
C GLU A 554 -0.28 17.67 7.37
N VAL A 555 0.69 16.94 7.95
CA VAL A 555 2.11 17.32 7.89
C VAL A 555 2.63 17.22 6.46
N VAL A 556 2.27 16.16 5.73
CA VAL A 556 2.74 15.91 4.37
C VAL A 556 2.08 16.84 3.34
N VAL A 557 0.81 17.21 3.54
CA VAL A 557 0.04 18.10 2.66
C VAL A 557 -0.59 19.25 3.48
N PRO A 558 0.20 20.26 3.88
CA PRO A 558 -0.27 21.37 4.70
C PRO A 558 -1.31 22.25 3.97
N GLY A 559 -2.19 22.90 4.73
CA GLY A 559 -3.16 23.87 4.21
C GLY A 559 -4.39 23.27 3.51
N LEU A 560 -4.49 21.94 3.45
CA LEU A 560 -5.61 21.28 2.78
C LEU A 560 -6.83 21.17 3.71
N ALA A 561 -7.80 22.09 3.55
CA ALA A 561 -8.97 22.20 4.43
C ALA A 561 -9.78 20.90 4.61
N MET A 562 -9.88 20.04 3.59
CA MET A 562 -10.59 18.75 3.72
C MET A 562 -9.96 17.82 4.76
N VAL A 563 -8.64 17.87 4.96
CA VAL A 563 -7.92 17.05 5.95
C VAL A 563 -8.23 17.55 7.34
N ARG A 564 -8.06 18.86 7.59
CA ARG A 564 -8.39 19.50 8.87
C ARG A 564 -9.84 19.26 9.26
N LEU A 565 -10.78 19.41 8.32
CA LEU A 565 -12.20 19.14 8.60
C LEU A 565 -12.50 17.66 8.87
N ARG A 566 -11.76 16.72 8.26
CA ARG A 566 -11.91 15.30 8.59
C ARG A 566 -11.43 15.02 10.01
N ARG A 567 -10.28 15.56 10.43
CA ARG A 567 -9.77 15.47 11.82
C ARG A 567 -10.78 15.99 12.84
N VAL A 568 -11.30 17.20 12.62
CA VAL A 568 -12.35 17.80 13.47
C VAL A 568 -13.61 16.94 13.52
N SER A 569 -14.01 16.38 12.38
CA SER A 569 -15.21 15.53 12.31
C SER A 569 -15.03 14.20 13.02
N LEU A 570 -13.83 13.61 12.99
CA LEU A 570 -13.44 12.42 13.74
C LEU A 570 -13.55 12.69 15.24
N GLU A 571 -12.85 13.70 15.76
CA GLU A 571 -12.91 14.04 17.19
C GLU A 571 -14.33 14.33 17.67
N ARG A 572 -15.12 15.02 16.84
CA ARG A 572 -16.52 15.30 17.14
C ARG A 572 -17.37 14.03 17.24
N ARG A 573 -17.18 13.04 16.37
CA ARG A 573 -17.95 11.77 16.42
C ARG A 573 -17.61 10.94 17.65
N HIS A 574 -16.39 11.06 18.15
CA HIS A 574 -15.93 10.36 19.36
C HIS A 574 -16.08 11.16 20.65
N GLY A 575 -16.71 12.35 20.61
CA GLY A 575 -17.02 13.14 21.81
C GLY A 575 -15.92 14.07 22.30
N ASN A 576 -14.76 14.11 21.63
CA ASN A 576 -13.63 14.99 21.95
C ASN A 576 -13.87 16.41 21.43
N LEU A 577 -14.86 17.09 22.00
CA LEU A 577 -15.31 18.42 21.54
C LEU A 577 -14.27 19.52 21.78
N GLU A 578 -13.42 19.36 22.80
CA GLU A 578 -12.34 20.29 23.13
C GLU A 578 -11.24 20.24 22.06
N GLU A 579 -10.78 19.04 21.71
CA GLU A 579 -9.81 18.84 20.62
C GLU A 579 -10.36 19.31 19.27
N ALA A 580 -11.64 19.01 18.98
CA ALA A 580 -12.29 19.48 17.77
C ALA A 580 -12.33 21.03 17.69
N GLU A 581 -12.48 21.72 18.83
CA GLU A 581 -12.39 23.18 18.92
C GLU A 581 -10.95 23.67 18.78
N ALA A 582 -9.99 23.04 19.47
CA ALA A 582 -8.58 23.38 19.41
C ALA A 582 -8.04 23.30 17.98
N LEU A 583 -8.37 22.23 17.24
CA LEU A 583 -7.95 22.04 15.85
C LEU A 583 -8.46 23.14 14.92
N LEU A 584 -9.67 23.65 15.14
CA LEU A 584 -10.22 24.76 14.34
C LEU A 584 -9.59 26.10 14.73
N ARG A 585 -9.27 26.31 16.01
CA ARG A 585 -8.56 27.51 16.47
C ARG A 585 -7.13 27.55 15.92
N GLU A 586 -6.40 26.45 16.02
CA GLU A 586 -5.07 26.29 15.42
C GLU A 586 -5.12 26.58 13.91
N ALA A 587 -6.12 26.05 13.20
CA ALA A 587 -6.29 26.31 11.76
C ALA A 587 -6.60 27.79 11.44
N MET A 588 -7.28 28.51 12.34
CA MET A 588 -7.48 29.96 12.21
C MET A 588 -6.20 30.76 12.47
N GLU A 589 -5.32 30.28 13.35
CA GLU A 589 -4.05 30.92 13.67
C GLU A 589 -2.98 30.66 12.59
N SER A 590 -2.97 29.45 12.02
CA SER A 590 -2.06 29.07 10.94
C SER A 590 -2.52 29.52 9.55
N ALA A 591 -3.73 30.06 9.43
CA ALA A 591 -4.30 30.48 8.15
C ALA A 591 -3.47 31.61 7.51
N SER A 592 -3.18 31.45 6.22
CA SER A 592 -2.37 32.41 5.46
C SER A 592 -3.18 33.60 4.95
N THR A 593 -4.49 33.42 4.79
CA THR A 593 -5.40 34.41 4.22
C THR A 593 -6.55 34.74 5.16
N ALA A 594 -7.04 35.97 5.10
CA ALA A 594 -8.21 36.40 5.85
C ALA A 594 -9.46 35.56 5.49
N THR A 595 -9.61 35.19 4.22
CA THR A 595 -10.70 34.35 3.72
C THR A 595 -10.66 32.93 4.29
N GLU A 596 -9.47 32.35 4.46
CA GLU A 596 -9.26 31.05 5.11
C GLU A 596 -9.55 31.11 6.61
N THR A 597 -9.09 32.16 7.29
CA THR A 597 -9.42 32.42 8.71
C THR A 597 -10.93 32.52 8.90
N SER A 598 -11.60 33.31 8.05
CA SER A 598 -13.05 33.47 8.02
C SER A 598 -13.77 32.15 7.77
N PHE A 599 -13.23 31.28 6.91
CA PHE A 599 -13.79 29.95 6.65
C PHE A 599 -13.76 29.08 7.91
N TYR A 600 -12.61 28.96 8.59
CA TYR A 600 -12.52 28.16 9.82
C TYR A 600 -13.32 28.76 10.98
N ALA A 601 -13.39 30.09 11.09
CA ALA A 601 -14.23 30.78 12.08
C ALA A 601 -15.71 30.41 11.92
N VAL A 602 -16.22 30.37 10.68
CA VAL A 602 -17.59 29.92 10.39
C VAL A 602 -17.80 28.46 10.82
N LYS A 603 -16.83 27.58 10.58
CA LYS A 603 -16.93 26.17 10.98
C LYS A 603 -16.94 26.02 12.51
N LEU A 604 -16.08 26.76 13.20
CA LEU A 604 -16.01 26.79 14.66
C LEU A 604 -17.32 27.32 15.26
N ALA A 605 -17.82 28.45 14.78
CA ALA A 605 -19.09 29.01 15.24
C ALA A 605 -20.26 28.05 15.05
N ARG A 606 -20.34 27.35 13.91
CA ARG A 606 -21.37 26.32 13.67
C ARG A 606 -21.26 25.15 14.63
N GLN A 607 -20.05 24.68 14.94
CA GLN A 607 -19.84 23.61 15.92
C GLN A 607 -20.29 24.05 17.32
N LEU A 608 -19.85 25.22 17.77
CA LEU A 608 -20.22 25.79 19.06
C LEU A 608 -21.74 25.97 19.19
N MET A 609 -22.40 26.47 18.14
CA MET A 609 -23.84 26.68 18.12
C MET A 609 -24.63 25.35 18.05
N LYS A 610 -24.38 24.50 17.05
CA LYS A 610 -25.24 23.35 16.77
C LYS A 610 -24.93 22.14 17.65
N VAL A 611 -23.66 21.95 18.02
CA VAL A 611 -23.20 20.78 18.80
C VAL A 611 -23.13 21.12 20.28
N GLN A 612 -22.32 22.11 20.66
CA GLN A 612 -22.12 22.49 22.07
C GLN A 612 -23.23 23.38 22.65
N LYS A 613 -24.19 23.84 21.84
CA LYS A 613 -25.30 24.73 22.24
C LYS A 613 -24.86 26.05 22.89
N SER A 614 -23.64 26.52 22.59
CA SER A 614 -23.08 27.76 23.15
C SER A 614 -23.20 28.92 22.17
N LEU A 615 -24.35 29.60 22.21
CA LEU A 615 -24.63 30.77 21.35
C LEU A 615 -23.66 31.92 21.62
N ASN A 616 -23.38 32.23 22.88
CA ASN A 616 -22.49 33.33 23.26
C ASN A 616 -21.06 33.13 22.75
N LYS A 617 -20.52 31.91 22.85
CA LYS A 617 -19.18 31.59 22.32
C LYS A 617 -19.16 31.67 20.80
N ALA A 618 -20.19 31.14 20.13
CA ALA A 618 -20.31 31.19 18.67
C ALA A 618 -20.42 32.63 18.15
N ARG A 619 -21.23 33.48 18.81
CA ARG A 619 -21.35 34.92 18.52
C ARG A 619 -20.01 35.62 18.65
N LYS A 620 -19.29 35.38 19.75
CA LYS A 620 -17.96 35.96 19.99
C LYS A 620 -16.98 35.59 18.86
N VAL A 621 -16.89 34.31 18.49
CA VAL A 621 -16.01 33.85 17.40
C VAL A 621 -16.33 34.55 16.08
N LEU A 622 -17.61 34.73 15.74
CA LEU A 622 -18.00 35.43 14.51
C LEU A 622 -17.68 36.92 14.55
N LEU A 623 -17.90 37.59 15.68
CA LEU A 623 -17.56 39.00 15.85
C LEU A 623 -16.04 39.23 15.76
N ASP A 624 -15.25 38.42 16.47
CA ASP A 624 -13.79 38.45 16.42
C ASP A 624 -13.27 38.22 14.98
N ALA A 625 -13.94 37.35 14.21
CA ALA A 625 -13.61 37.12 12.81
C ALA A 625 -14.02 38.29 11.89
N ILE A 626 -15.16 38.93 12.15
CA ILE A 626 -15.63 40.10 11.39
C ILE A 626 -14.69 41.29 11.60
N GLU A 627 -14.15 41.48 12.82
CA GLU A 627 -13.16 42.52 13.08
C GLU A 627 -11.91 42.37 12.21
N LYS A 628 -11.50 41.12 11.95
CA LYS A 628 -10.35 40.79 11.09
C LYS A 628 -10.69 40.83 9.59
N ASP A 629 -11.88 40.40 9.20
CA ASP A 629 -12.34 40.36 7.80
C ASP A 629 -13.75 40.97 7.66
N GLN A 630 -13.78 42.29 7.55
CA GLN A 630 -15.04 43.03 7.42
C GLN A 630 -15.67 42.89 6.02
N THR A 631 -14.96 42.27 5.07
CA THR A 631 -15.36 42.18 3.66
C THR A 631 -16.09 40.90 3.31
N SER A 632 -16.11 39.90 4.20
CA SER A 632 -16.70 38.59 3.95
C SER A 632 -18.20 38.55 4.25
N PRO A 633 -19.08 38.41 3.23
CA PRO A 633 -20.53 38.29 3.45
C PRO A 633 -20.89 37.02 4.23
N LYS A 634 -20.06 35.98 4.13
CA LYS A 634 -20.30 34.69 4.79
C LYS A 634 -20.29 34.82 6.31
N LEU A 635 -19.45 35.68 6.87
CA LEU A 635 -19.40 35.88 8.33
C LEU A 635 -20.70 36.51 8.84
N TYR A 636 -21.16 37.59 8.20
CA TYR A 636 -22.41 38.25 8.54
C TYR A 636 -23.63 37.35 8.33
N LEU A 637 -23.66 36.53 7.26
CA LEU A 637 -24.75 35.58 7.04
C LEU A 637 -24.83 34.52 8.15
N ASN A 638 -23.69 34.01 8.61
CA ASN A 638 -23.67 33.03 9.70
C ASN A 638 -23.98 33.67 11.06
N LEU A 639 -23.63 34.94 11.26
CA LEU A 639 -24.03 35.69 12.45
C LEU A 639 -25.56 35.91 12.46
N LEU A 640 -26.13 36.28 11.32
CA LEU A 640 -27.58 36.41 11.18
C LEU A 640 -28.30 35.09 11.41
N GLU A 641 -27.79 33.98 10.85
CA GLU A 641 -28.33 32.63 11.10
C GLU A 641 -28.29 32.25 12.59
N LEU A 642 -27.26 32.69 13.31
CA LEU A 642 -27.14 32.48 14.75
C LEU A 642 -28.24 33.23 15.50
N GLU A 643 -28.46 34.51 15.20
CA GLU A 643 -29.50 35.31 15.86
C GLU A 643 -30.92 34.82 15.53
N TYR A 644 -31.16 34.40 14.28
CA TYR A 644 -32.41 33.78 13.83
C TYR A 644 -32.67 32.41 14.45
N SER A 645 -31.66 31.73 14.97
CA SER A 645 -31.85 30.42 15.59
C SER A 645 -32.53 30.48 16.96
N GLY A 646 -32.58 31.67 17.57
CA GLY A 646 -33.31 31.94 18.81
C GLY A 646 -34.75 32.41 18.57
N ASP A 647 -35.38 32.96 19.61
CA ASP A 647 -36.67 33.63 19.46
C ASP A 647 -36.46 34.95 18.70
N VAL A 648 -37.04 35.02 17.51
CA VAL A 648 -36.93 36.16 16.59
C VAL A 648 -37.42 37.46 17.22
N THR A 649 -38.44 37.39 18.07
CA THR A 649 -39.01 38.57 18.73
C THR A 649 -38.14 39.06 19.89
N GLN A 650 -37.46 38.16 20.59
CA GLN A 650 -36.54 38.51 21.68
C GLN A 650 -35.19 38.98 21.15
N ASN A 651 -34.76 38.45 20.00
CA ASN A 651 -33.50 38.79 19.34
C ASN A 651 -33.65 39.91 18.30
N GLU A 652 -34.82 40.55 18.15
CA GLU A 652 -35.09 41.58 17.14
C GLU A 652 -33.99 42.66 17.12
N ALA A 653 -33.58 43.15 18.30
CA ALA A 653 -32.53 44.16 18.42
C ALA A 653 -31.15 43.67 17.92
N GLU A 654 -30.77 42.43 18.23
CA GLU A 654 -29.49 41.83 17.82
C GLU A 654 -29.47 41.52 16.31
N ILE A 655 -30.61 41.07 15.77
CA ILE A 655 -30.82 40.86 14.35
C ILE A 655 -30.64 42.17 13.58
N LEU A 656 -31.31 43.23 14.02
CA LEU A 656 -31.19 44.55 13.40
C LEU A 656 -29.76 45.09 13.51
N ALA A 657 -29.09 44.90 14.66
CA ALA A 657 -27.69 45.24 14.82
C ALA A 657 -26.76 44.45 13.86
N CYS A 658 -27.09 43.19 13.54
CA CYS A 658 -26.36 42.41 12.55
C CYS A 658 -26.56 42.97 11.13
N PHE A 659 -27.79 43.31 10.76
CA PHE A 659 -28.08 43.95 9.47
C PHE A 659 -27.36 45.30 9.34
N ASP A 660 -27.46 46.16 10.35
CA ASP A 660 -26.82 47.49 10.34
C ASP A 660 -25.30 47.36 10.24
N ARG A 661 -24.70 46.39 10.93
CA ARG A 661 -23.26 46.12 10.83
C ARG A 661 -22.88 45.68 9.41
N ALA A 662 -23.67 44.80 8.79
CA ALA A 662 -23.43 44.36 7.41
C ALA A 662 -23.57 45.51 6.40
N LEU A 663 -24.55 46.40 6.57
CA LEU A 663 -24.80 47.53 5.67
C LEU A 663 -23.72 48.62 5.78
N ASN A 664 -23.18 48.83 6.98
CA ASN A 664 -22.10 49.80 7.25
C ASN A 664 -20.69 49.26 6.96
N SER A 665 -20.57 47.99 6.58
CA SER A 665 -19.28 47.36 6.29
C SER A 665 -18.68 47.82 4.94
N PRO A 666 -17.36 47.63 4.71
CA PRO A 666 -16.72 47.85 3.42
C PRO A 666 -17.02 46.74 2.38
N MET A 667 -18.05 45.90 2.59
CA MET A 667 -18.42 44.83 1.66
C MET A 667 -18.83 45.36 0.26
N PRO A 668 -18.70 44.53 -0.79
CA PRO A 668 -19.20 44.85 -2.12
C PRO A 668 -20.66 45.31 -2.09
N LEU A 669 -20.98 46.33 -2.90
CA LEU A 669 -22.31 46.96 -2.91
C LEU A 669 -23.43 45.96 -3.19
N GLU A 670 -23.19 44.96 -4.04
CA GLU A 670 -24.14 43.87 -4.31
C GLU A 670 -24.45 43.04 -3.06
N SER A 671 -23.45 42.72 -2.24
CA SER A 671 -23.66 42.01 -0.98
C SER A 671 -24.42 42.88 0.01
N ARG A 672 -24.08 44.17 0.13
CA ARG A 672 -24.82 45.11 1.01
C ARG A 672 -26.28 45.28 0.57
N LEU A 673 -26.55 45.35 -0.73
CA LEU A 673 -27.91 45.37 -1.27
C LEU A 673 -28.70 44.12 -0.87
N LEU A 674 -28.08 42.95 -0.93
CA LEU A 674 -28.73 41.71 -0.51
C LEU A 674 -29.06 41.70 0.99
N PHE A 675 -28.18 42.23 1.85
CA PHE A 675 -28.49 42.41 3.27
C PHE A 675 -29.60 43.44 3.51
N SER A 676 -29.63 44.52 2.71
CA SER A 676 -30.68 45.55 2.81
C SER A 676 -32.05 44.99 2.42
N GLN A 677 -32.11 44.20 1.35
CA GLN A 677 -33.32 43.48 0.96
C GLN A 677 -33.81 42.55 2.08
N ARG A 678 -32.92 41.74 2.66
CA ARG A 678 -33.27 40.83 3.76
C ARG A 678 -33.71 41.55 5.03
N LYS A 679 -33.16 42.74 5.31
CA LYS A 679 -33.58 43.58 6.45
C LYS A 679 -35.02 44.06 6.28
N VAL A 680 -35.40 44.46 5.05
CA VAL A 680 -36.77 44.86 4.72
C VAL A 680 -37.73 43.67 4.82
N GLU A 681 -37.38 42.52 4.22
CA GLU A 681 -38.16 41.29 4.34
C GLU A 681 -38.39 40.91 5.81
N PHE A 682 -37.35 40.97 6.64
CA PHE A 682 -37.44 40.70 8.07
C PHE A 682 -38.41 41.64 8.81
N LEU A 683 -38.29 42.95 8.59
CA LEU A 683 -39.14 43.94 9.24
C LEU A 683 -40.60 43.89 8.74
N GLU A 684 -40.84 43.45 7.51
CA GLU A 684 -42.19 43.23 6.97
C GLU A 684 -42.85 42.01 7.63
N ASP A 685 -42.10 40.91 7.81
CA ASP A 685 -42.62 39.67 8.37
C ASP A 685 -42.77 39.70 9.90
N PHE A 686 -41.81 40.32 10.60
CA PHE A 686 -41.68 40.22 12.06
C PHE A 686 -41.59 41.58 12.78
N GLY A 687 -41.49 42.69 12.06
CA GLY A 687 -41.22 44.00 12.65
C GLY A 687 -42.34 44.49 13.56
N THR A 688 -41.96 45.05 14.70
CA THR A 688 -42.92 45.62 15.67
C THR A 688 -43.21 47.11 15.46
N ASP A 689 -42.32 47.83 14.77
CA ASP A 689 -42.44 49.28 14.48
C ASP A 689 -42.39 49.58 12.97
N ILE A 690 -43.50 50.10 12.45
CA ILE A 690 -43.64 50.50 11.03
C ILE A 690 -42.63 51.57 10.61
N ASN A 691 -42.18 52.43 11.53
CA ASN A 691 -41.21 53.48 11.21
C ASN A 691 -39.84 52.90 10.88
N MET A 692 -39.46 51.79 11.53
CA MET A 692 -38.22 51.06 11.23
C MET A 692 -38.26 50.45 9.84
N LEU A 693 -39.43 49.91 9.42
CA LEU A 693 -39.64 49.38 8.08
C LEU A 693 -39.52 50.48 7.01
N VAL A 694 -40.17 51.62 7.22
CA VAL A 694 -40.09 52.77 6.28
C VAL A 694 -38.64 53.24 6.13
N ALA A 695 -37.90 53.37 7.24
CA ALA A 695 -36.49 53.75 7.22
C ALA A 695 -35.61 52.72 6.45
N ALA A 696 -35.88 51.42 6.61
CA ALA A 696 -35.18 50.37 5.87
C ALA A 696 -35.45 50.42 4.36
N TYR A 697 -36.69 50.70 3.94
CA TYR A 697 -37.03 50.91 2.52
C TYR A 697 -36.31 52.13 1.93
N GLU A 698 -36.22 53.24 2.67
CA GLU A 698 -35.47 54.43 2.24
C GLU A 698 -33.97 54.14 2.07
N GLU A 699 -33.38 53.39 3.01
CA GLU A 699 -31.99 52.93 2.95
C GLU A 699 -31.75 52.02 1.72
N GLN A 700 -32.66 51.09 1.45
CA GLN A 700 -32.59 50.20 0.28
C GLN A 700 -32.65 50.99 -1.04
N GLN A 701 -33.58 51.95 -1.17
CA GLN A 701 -33.67 52.78 -2.37
C GLN A 701 -32.42 53.63 -2.59
N LYS A 702 -31.79 54.11 -1.53
CA LYS A 702 -30.52 54.86 -1.62
C LYS A 702 -29.40 53.97 -2.15
N LEU A 703 -29.25 52.75 -1.61
CA LEU A 703 -28.25 51.78 -2.07
C LEU A 703 -28.50 51.34 -3.52
N GLN A 704 -29.76 51.18 -3.93
CA GLN A 704 -30.11 50.84 -5.32
C GLN A 704 -29.72 51.95 -6.30
N LYS A 705 -30.02 53.22 -5.96
CA LYS A 705 -29.61 54.38 -6.77
C LYS A 705 -28.09 54.49 -6.88
N GLU A 706 -27.36 54.21 -5.80
CA GLU A 706 -25.90 54.15 -5.81
C GLU A 706 -25.40 53.07 -6.80
N ASN A 707 -26.01 51.87 -6.78
CA ASN A 707 -25.66 50.76 -7.65
C ASN A 707 -25.99 51.01 -9.13
N GLU A 708 -27.12 51.66 -9.42
CA GLU A 708 -27.43 52.09 -10.78
C GLU A 708 -26.44 53.14 -11.28
N SER A 709 -26.01 54.05 -10.40
CA SER A 709 -25.05 55.11 -10.76
C SER A 709 -23.65 54.57 -11.03
N THR A 710 -23.21 53.52 -10.32
CA THR A 710 -21.95 52.82 -10.58
C THR A 710 -22.01 51.99 -11.86
N LYS A 711 -23.13 51.30 -12.14
CA LYS A 711 -23.35 50.61 -13.43
C LYS A 711 -23.30 51.58 -14.62
N ARG A 712 -24.00 52.72 -14.55
CA ARG A 712 -23.97 53.76 -15.60
C ARG A 712 -22.58 54.37 -15.79
N LYS A 713 -21.77 54.49 -14.73
CA LYS A 713 -20.37 54.94 -14.83
C LYS A 713 -19.44 53.90 -15.45
N ALA A 714 -19.68 52.61 -15.21
CA ALA A 714 -18.93 51.51 -15.83
C ALA A 714 -19.24 51.38 -17.33
N GLU A 715 -20.50 51.57 -17.74
CA GLU A 715 -20.90 51.59 -19.17
C GLU A 715 -20.34 52.82 -19.91
N ASN A 716 -20.24 53.98 -19.25
CA ASN A 716 -19.67 55.20 -19.84
C ASN A 716 -18.14 55.25 -19.83
N GLY A 717 -17.46 54.26 -19.22
CA GLY A 717 -16.00 54.13 -19.16
C GLY A 717 -15.39 53.24 -20.25
N TYR A 718 -16.20 52.64 -21.13
CA TYR A 718 -15.72 51.90 -22.30
C TYR A 718 -15.38 52.88 -23.41
N ASP A 719 -14.17 53.45 -23.35
CA ASP A 719 -13.57 54.18 -24.47
C ASP A 719 -13.11 53.17 -25.53
N SER A 720 -13.91 53.05 -26.60
CA SER A 720 -13.66 52.23 -27.78
C SER A 720 -12.44 52.68 -28.61
N SER A 721 -11.54 53.52 -28.08
CA SER A 721 -10.39 54.09 -28.78
C SER A 721 -9.04 53.41 -28.50
N GLN A 722 -8.99 52.34 -27.68
CA GLN A 722 -7.78 51.54 -27.46
C GLN A 722 -7.94 50.08 -27.94
N GLU A 723 -8.23 49.90 -29.23
CA GLU A 723 -7.82 48.69 -29.96
C GLU A 723 -6.74 49.07 -30.99
N PRO A 724 -5.59 48.37 -31.05
CA PRO A 724 -4.74 48.39 -32.23
C PRO A 724 -5.46 47.62 -33.35
N ASP A 725 -5.88 48.38 -34.36
CA ASP A 725 -6.55 47.93 -35.58
C ASP A 725 -5.66 46.92 -36.36
N ALA A 726 -5.94 45.63 -36.22
CA ALA A 726 -5.43 44.60 -37.13
C ALA A 726 -6.54 43.61 -37.52
N LYS A 727 -7.25 44.01 -38.58
CA LYS A 727 -8.06 43.22 -39.53
C LYS A 727 -9.54 42.98 -39.18
N ARG A 728 -10.34 43.92 -39.67
CA ARG A 728 -11.71 43.71 -40.18
C ARG A 728 -11.80 42.55 -41.19
N GLN A 729 -13.05 42.07 -41.33
CA GLN A 729 -13.72 41.40 -42.47
C GLN A 729 -14.01 39.91 -42.18
N ARG A 730 -15.25 39.41 -42.16
CA ARG A 730 -16.46 39.78 -42.92
C ARG A 730 -17.73 39.22 -42.25
N VAL A 731 -18.84 39.89 -42.53
CA VAL A 731 -20.23 39.63 -42.12
C VAL A 731 -20.90 38.55 -43.00
N ASP A 732 -22.02 38.03 -42.50
CA ASP A 732 -23.17 37.30 -43.10
C ASP A 732 -23.27 35.85 -42.61
N ASP A 733 -24.40 35.30 -42.17
CA ASP A 733 -25.82 35.69 -42.05
C ASP A 733 -26.41 34.71 -40.99
N GLY A 734 -27.24 35.12 -40.04
CA GLY A 734 -28.70 35.07 -40.20
C GLY A 734 -29.33 33.72 -39.81
N THR A 735 -29.80 33.57 -38.55
CA THR A 735 -31.09 32.89 -38.25
C THR A 735 -31.52 33.10 -36.80
N THR A 736 -32.72 33.67 -36.65
CA THR A 736 -33.51 33.78 -35.43
C THR A 736 -34.01 32.43 -34.95
N ALA A 737 -33.76 32.07 -33.69
CA ALA A 737 -34.61 31.17 -32.92
C ALA A 737 -34.52 31.52 -31.43
N ALA A 738 -35.67 31.74 -30.82
CA ALA A 738 -35.86 32.16 -29.45
C ALA A 738 -35.32 31.12 -28.44
N ALA A 739 -34.49 31.58 -27.50
CA ALA A 739 -34.23 30.89 -26.25
C ALA A 739 -34.99 31.60 -25.13
N ASN A 740 -35.93 30.86 -24.56
CA ASN A 740 -36.83 31.28 -23.50
C ASN A 740 -36.10 31.78 -22.25
N ALA A 741 -36.68 32.82 -21.67
CA ALA A 741 -36.44 33.25 -20.31
C ALA A 741 -36.78 32.13 -19.32
N MET A 742 -35.77 31.68 -18.57
CA MET A 742 -35.92 31.06 -17.26
C MET A 742 -34.78 31.59 -16.39
N THR A 743 -35.01 32.74 -15.79
CA THR A 743 -34.21 33.30 -14.70
C THR A 743 -35.20 33.60 -13.58
N ASP A 744 -35.64 32.56 -12.88
CA ASP A 744 -36.16 32.67 -11.51
C ASP A 744 -36.36 31.29 -10.87
N MET A 745 -36.31 31.27 -9.54
CA MET A 745 -36.38 30.12 -8.61
C MET A 745 -35.07 29.35 -8.33
N GLN A 746 -34.16 29.98 -7.59
CA GLN A 746 -33.22 29.24 -6.73
C GLN A 746 -32.91 29.91 -5.39
N ALA A 747 -33.79 30.81 -4.93
CA ALA A 747 -33.66 31.50 -3.64
C ALA A 747 -34.48 30.87 -2.50
N ASN A 748 -35.09 29.69 -2.71
CA ASN A 748 -35.95 29.06 -1.71
C ASN A 748 -35.56 27.60 -1.47
N ASN A 749 -34.44 27.38 -0.77
CA ASN A 749 -34.15 26.13 -0.07
C ASN A 749 -32.95 26.30 0.89
N SER A 750 -33.19 26.94 2.03
CA SER A 750 -32.31 26.91 3.21
C SER A 750 -32.58 25.66 4.06
N ALA A 751 -32.73 24.52 3.42
CA ALA A 751 -32.83 23.21 4.05
C ALA A 751 -31.87 22.26 3.33
N TYR A 752 -30.81 21.87 4.05
CA TYR A 752 -29.94 20.72 3.80
C TYR A 752 -29.31 20.61 2.41
N ASN A 753 -28.03 20.96 2.30
CA ASN A 753 -27.17 20.23 1.36
C ASN A 753 -25.72 20.13 1.83
N TYR A 754 -25.33 18.94 2.26
CA TYR A 754 -23.94 18.48 2.37
C TYR A 754 -23.24 18.36 0.99
N ASN A 755 -23.94 18.70 -0.08
CA ASN A 755 -23.63 18.36 -1.47
C ASN A 755 -22.71 19.38 -2.17
N TRP A 756 -22.44 20.53 -1.56
CA TRP A 756 -21.46 21.49 -2.08
C TRP A 756 -20.01 20.95 -2.03
N TYR A 757 -19.71 20.05 -1.09
CA TYR A 757 -18.36 19.45 -1.00
C TYR A 757 -18.10 18.39 -2.09
N GLN A 758 -19.14 17.74 -2.62
CA GLN A 758 -19.00 16.80 -3.74
C GLN A 758 -18.99 17.51 -5.11
N GLN A 759 -19.69 18.64 -5.28
CA GLN A 759 -19.80 19.28 -6.59
C GLN A 759 -18.54 20.02 -7.06
N GLN A 760 -17.65 20.43 -6.14
CA GLN A 760 -16.40 21.09 -6.54
C GLN A 760 -15.23 20.11 -6.80
N TYR A 761 -15.41 18.82 -6.48
CA TYR A 761 -14.40 17.76 -6.68
C TYR A 761 -14.93 16.49 -7.39
N GLY A 762 -16.21 16.45 -7.78
CA GLY A 762 -16.83 15.36 -8.57
C GLY A 762 -16.90 15.60 -10.08
N GLY A 763 -16.19 16.61 -10.59
CA GLY A 763 -16.31 17.10 -11.97
C GLY A 763 -15.19 16.68 -12.94
N TRP A 764 -14.43 15.62 -12.67
CA TRP A 764 -13.46 15.08 -13.63
C TRP A 764 -13.66 13.58 -13.82
N GLY A 765 -14.73 13.20 -14.51
CA GLY A 765 -15.04 11.80 -14.81
C GLY A 765 -16.30 11.58 -15.64
N GLN A 766 -16.36 12.10 -16.88
CA GLN A 766 -16.91 11.45 -18.10
C GLN A 766 -17.19 12.44 -19.25
N ASN A 767 -16.41 12.29 -20.35
CA ASN A 767 -16.74 12.30 -21.82
C ASN A 767 -17.53 13.50 -22.44
N SER A 768 -17.32 14.02 -23.66
CA SER A 768 -16.62 13.69 -24.94
C SER A 768 -16.76 14.95 -25.87
N TRP A 769 -15.82 15.42 -26.72
CA TRP A 769 -15.60 15.03 -28.14
C TRP A 769 -14.63 16.00 -28.88
N GLY A 770 -13.63 15.43 -29.59
CA GLY A 770 -13.17 15.77 -30.97
C GLY A 770 -12.36 17.05 -31.25
N GLN A 771 -11.41 17.16 -32.20
CA GLN A 771 -10.90 16.32 -33.30
C GLN A 771 -9.73 17.11 -33.96
N TYR A 772 -8.54 16.53 -34.22
CA TYR A 772 -7.67 16.73 -35.42
C TYR A 772 -6.26 16.06 -35.29
N ASN A 773 -6.05 14.97 -36.07
CA ASN A 773 -4.93 14.58 -36.98
C ASN A 773 -3.47 15.10 -36.79
N GLN A 774 -2.37 14.42 -37.17
CA GLN A 774 -2.01 13.06 -37.68
C GLN A 774 -0.48 13.01 -37.97
N TYR A 775 0.14 11.79 -37.98
CA TYR A 775 1.48 11.36 -38.51
C TYR A 775 2.75 11.67 -37.68
N ALA A 776 3.79 10.81 -37.50
CA ALA A 776 4.22 9.47 -37.96
C ALA A 776 5.31 8.92 -36.98
N GLN A 777 5.27 7.68 -36.48
CA GLN A 777 5.97 6.43 -36.90
C GLN A 777 7.50 6.29 -36.62
N TYR A 778 7.85 5.19 -35.91
CA TYR A 778 9.09 4.38 -35.85
C TYR A 778 10.05 4.36 -34.61
N ASN A 779 10.15 3.14 -34.05
CA ASN A 779 11.17 2.42 -33.24
C ASN A 779 12.51 3.09 -32.85
N GLN A 780 12.95 2.91 -31.60
CA GLN A 780 14.15 2.14 -31.18
C GLN A 780 14.49 2.40 -29.70
N TYR A 781 15.19 1.42 -29.12
CA TYR A 781 15.61 1.26 -27.73
C TYR A 781 16.48 2.43 -27.19
N TYR A 782 16.45 2.61 -25.86
CA TYR A 782 17.27 3.50 -25.01
C TYR A 782 18.52 4.16 -25.65
N PRO A 783 18.67 5.50 -25.58
CA PRO A 783 19.97 6.16 -25.63
C PRO A 783 20.38 6.79 -24.28
N PRO A 784 21.70 6.86 -23.97
CA PRO A 784 22.23 7.53 -22.77
C PRO A 784 22.22 9.07 -22.92
N PRO A 785 22.34 9.84 -21.82
CA PRO A 785 22.28 11.30 -21.88
C PRO A 785 23.56 11.89 -22.49
N PRO A 786 23.46 13.03 -23.21
CA PRO A 786 24.62 13.68 -23.84
C PRO A 786 25.53 14.36 -22.81
N THR A 787 26.82 14.37 -23.12
CA THR A 787 27.90 15.12 -22.43
C THR A 787 27.60 16.58 -22.22
#